data_AF-A0AA39GJD2-F1
#
_entry.id   AF-A0AA39GJD2-F1
#
_cell.length_a   1.000
_cell.length_b   1.000
_cell.length_c   1.000
_cell.angle_alpha   90.00
_cell.angle_beta   90.00
_cell.angle_gamma   90.00
#
_symmetry.space_group_name_H-M   'P 1'
#
loop_
_entity.id
_entity.type
_entity.pdbx_description
1 polymer ?
#
loop_
_entity_poly.entity_id
_entity_poly.type
_entity_poly.pdbx_seq_one_letter_code
_entity_poly.pdbx_strand_id
1 'polypeptide(L)'
;MRRSLQSLLLLGLSSIAAAVFKDEVGHIDFHHKLIGVPQSSTTFFHRPRKEDKASLLYTLSDVGVVGAVNPSNGEVVWRQQVTDEITNGGGHLRAPEGENWVASAYGSKVQTWNALSGRNIWQMEFDGSVKDLEILELADTPRKDVLALFDENGTTVLRRLHGGLGTVIWEFREISKDIPLQVSTDITNIYVIALHGTTNSYNLRITSLDIVNGGRVDAWSLGSKGDVQKAEDVMFVGANSAAPLIAWTQADSKKLTVNVLGSKSKQDLNLPADTFWVQVHAPHLAQSQPHFLVHMRTNSGNKAEVYHINLKSHQISKAYELPKRPGYDAFATSSDGANVYFTRITEDEVTIVSSDSHGILARWPYETPQGDSEIVHAASEVVKKAGGEGFAVRAAATTFGDDWKMIRNGQVDWTRPEGLTGAVAAIYADIPVAENLAKVLEQEAHSNPFEAYVHRLTRHVNELMGLPDYLASLPSRFMKGLAGDDEVTQEQALSHDSFGFNKIAIIATRRGRFYGLTTGNGGAVIWSKKMFSPKPGKSVEIKGLLAEDDKPTAVAIGSQGELVVFEVLTGHALHNRPSTETPIASTAVAQGKEGRWLLPFGVDGKVVGALPVEIAPLSTIVVRQGDILKGIKLVDQAGQVVPTDIWQFQVLSGQEIVDIALPAAHDPVASIGRVLGDRRVSYKYLNANNLVVAVYDKGSSVLSIRLIDSVSGQLLASQSYPGVDSDKPISCTTAENWYACTFFGQYTLDDGTNRSIKGYQVVSSDLYESPEPNDRGPLGDAETFSPLNPVDTPTGPPLPWVVSQSFVVSQPLTALSVTQTRQGIANRNLLAYLPESHGIVGIARQAIDPRRPVGRDPTAAEMEAEGLPKYSPALEIDPRSILSHEFDVIGVEHVITTPAFVESTSLILAFGLDIFGTRVTPSGTFDILGKGFNKTTLILTVVGLFVGVLFLGPTVRQKQINKRWEAPL
;
A
#
# COMPACT_ATOMS: atom_id res chain seq x y z
N MET A 1 51.26 7.01 -35.58
CA MET A 1 51.14 6.49 -34.20
C MET A 1 50.59 7.48 -33.16
N ARG A 2 50.49 8.80 -33.40
CA ARG A 2 49.92 9.76 -32.42
C ARG A 2 48.41 10.06 -32.52
N ARG A 3 47.73 9.63 -33.60
CA ARG A 3 46.28 9.85 -33.77
C ARG A 3 45.39 8.68 -33.31
N SER A 4 45.94 7.49 -33.05
CA SER A 4 45.16 6.34 -32.57
C SER A 4 44.98 6.28 -31.06
N LEU A 5 45.81 7.00 -30.28
CA LEU A 5 45.65 7.07 -28.81
C LEU A 5 44.57 8.06 -28.36
N GLN A 6 44.27 9.10 -29.15
CA GLN A 6 43.23 10.09 -28.80
C GLN A 6 41.81 9.53 -28.96
N SER A 7 41.60 8.61 -29.92
CA SER A 7 40.30 7.93 -30.09
C SER A 7 40.00 6.91 -28.99
N LEU A 8 41.04 6.30 -28.39
CA LEU A 8 40.91 5.36 -27.26
C LEU A 8 40.68 6.09 -25.92
N LEU A 9 41.17 7.33 -25.76
CA LEU A 9 40.91 8.13 -24.56
C LEU A 9 39.48 8.72 -24.53
N LEU A 10 38.88 8.98 -25.70
CA LEU A 10 37.49 9.44 -25.81
C LEU A 10 36.45 8.32 -25.63
N LEU A 11 36.83 7.06 -25.83
CA LEU A 11 36.01 5.88 -25.51
C LEU A 11 36.10 5.46 -24.02
N GLY A 12 37.08 5.99 -23.27
CA GLY A 12 37.22 5.77 -21.82
C GLY A 12 36.45 6.77 -20.96
N LEU A 13 35.81 7.79 -21.56
CA LEU A 13 35.05 8.83 -20.87
C LEU A 13 33.53 8.65 -20.95
N SER A 14 33.04 7.57 -21.57
CA SER A 14 31.62 7.29 -21.72
C SER A 14 31.18 6.08 -20.89
N SER A 15 31.32 6.12 -19.57
CA SER A 15 30.54 5.28 -18.65
C SER A 15 30.86 5.57 -17.19
N ILE A 16 30.28 6.62 -16.61
CA ILE A 16 29.79 6.59 -15.23
C ILE A 16 28.51 7.44 -15.18
N ALA A 17 27.51 7.07 -15.98
CA ALA A 17 26.16 7.56 -15.75
C ALA A 17 25.58 6.68 -14.63
N ALA A 18 25.51 7.22 -13.42
CA ALA A 18 24.73 6.66 -12.31
C ALA A 18 23.23 6.87 -12.58
N ALA A 19 22.75 6.32 -13.69
CA ALA A 19 21.34 6.27 -14.05
C ALA A 19 20.96 4.78 -14.12
N VAL A 20 19.80 4.44 -13.56
CA VAL A 20 19.18 3.14 -13.82
C VAL A 20 19.01 3.03 -15.33
N PHE A 21 19.57 2.00 -15.94
CA PHE A 21 19.32 1.81 -17.36
C PHE A 21 17.85 1.44 -17.57
N LYS A 22 17.22 1.94 -18.64
CA LYS A 22 15.80 1.70 -18.91
C LYS A 22 15.45 0.19 -18.97
N ASP A 23 16.41 -0.64 -19.33
CA ASP A 23 16.32 -2.11 -19.35
C ASP A 23 16.47 -2.78 -17.97
N GLU A 24 16.68 -2.03 -16.89
CA GLU A 24 16.67 -2.57 -15.50
C GLU A 24 15.37 -2.25 -14.75
N VAL A 25 14.57 -1.30 -15.24
CA VAL A 25 13.24 -0.96 -14.71
C VAL A 25 12.28 -2.14 -14.92
N GLY A 26 11.60 -2.56 -13.86
CA GLY A 26 10.69 -3.71 -13.83
C GLY A 26 11.37 -5.06 -13.61
N HIS A 27 12.70 -5.11 -13.51
CA HIS A 27 13.44 -6.36 -13.23
C HIS A 27 13.75 -6.55 -11.74
N ILE A 28 14.10 -5.48 -11.04
CA ILE A 28 14.46 -5.51 -9.61
C ILE A 28 13.36 -4.93 -8.72
N ASP A 29 12.47 -4.18 -9.33
CA ASP A 29 11.43 -3.40 -8.71
C ASP A 29 10.06 -3.78 -9.26
N PHE A 30 9.04 -3.49 -8.46
CA PHE A 30 7.66 -3.70 -8.84
C PHE A 30 6.78 -2.61 -8.21
N HIS A 31 5.71 -2.28 -8.91
CA HIS A 31 4.73 -1.31 -8.47
C HIS A 31 3.32 -1.84 -8.71
N HIS A 32 2.60 -2.11 -7.62
CA HIS A 32 1.16 -2.29 -7.68
C HIS A 32 0.52 -0.91 -7.71
N LYS A 33 0.25 -0.43 -8.93
CA LYS A 33 -0.46 0.83 -9.19
C LYS A 33 -1.96 0.63 -8.99
N LEU A 34 -2.47 0.91 -7.79
CA LEU A 34 -3.84 0.58 -7.39
C LEU A 34 -4.80 1.78 -7.45
N ILE A 35 -6.10 1.50 -7.53
CA ILE A 35 -7.17 2.50 -7.39
C ILE A 35 -7.97 2.23 -6.12
N GLY A 36 -8.08 0.98 -5.71
CA GLY A 36 -8.89 0.52 -4.58
C GLY A 36 -10.16 -0.18 -5.02
N VAL A 37 -10.90 -0.70 -4.04
CA VAL A 37 -12.01 -1.60 -4.34
C VAL A 37 -13.14 -0.80 -4.98
N PRO A 38 -13.53 -1.13 -6.23
CA PRO A 38 -14.59 -0.41 -6.93
C PRO A 38 -15.91 -0.49 -6.16
N GLN A 39 -16.68 0.60 -6.15
CA GLN A 39 -18.02 0.60 -5.56
C GLN A 39 -19.10 0.46 -6.65
N SER A 40 -20.21 -0.19 -6.32
CA SER A 40 -21.28 -0.48 -7.30
C SER A 40 -21.95 0.76 -7.89
N SER A 41 -22.06 1.84 -7.10
CA SER A 41 -22.73 3.09 -7.49
C SER A 41 -21.83 4.08 -8.25
N THR A 42 -20.52 3.82 -8.31
CA THR A 42 -19.52 4.73 -8.89
C THR A 42 -18.70 4.07 -10.00
N THR A 43 -18.99 2.80 -10.35
CA THR A 43 -18.22 2.05 -11.36
C THR A 43 -19.02 1.89 -12.64
N PHE A 44 -18.49 2.40 -13.75
CA PHE A 44 -19.19 2.35 -15.04
C PHE A 44 -18.23 2.46 -16.23
N PHE A 45 -18.70 2.05 -17.41
CA PHE A 45 -18.03 2.29 -18.68
C PHE A 45 -18.47 3.65 -19.23
N HIS A 46 -17.51 4.47 -19.67
CA HIS A 46 -17.80 5.77 -20.30
C HIS A 46 -16.86 6.04 -21.46
N ARG A 47 -17.36 6.71 -22.51
CA ARG A 47 -16.56 7.08 -23.68
C ARG A 47 -15.93 8.45 -23.43
N PRO A 48 -14.59 8.56 -23.38
CA PRO A 48 -13.93 9.81 -23.06
C PRO A 48 -14.14 10.89 -24.12
N ARG A 49 -14.45 10.51 -25.36
CA ARG A 49 -14.86 11.41 -26.44
C ARG A 49 -16.04 10.81 -27.20
N LYS A 50 -16.86 11.67 -27.80
CA LYS A 50 -18.08 11.24 -28.51
C LYS A 50 -17.77 10.40 -29.76
N GLU A 51 -16.66 10.71 -30.43
CA GLU A 51 -16.15 10.02 -31.60
C GLU A 51 -15.44 8.69 -31.30
N ASP A 52 -15.02 8.48 -30.04
CA ASP A 52 -14.32 7.27 -29.65
C ASP A 52 -15.28 6.08 -29.63
N LYS A 53 -14.86 4.97 -30.25
CA LYS A 53 -15.60 3.71 -30.19
C LYS A 53 -15.34 2.93 -28.91
N ALA A 54 -14.23 3.21 -28.23
CA ALA A 54 -13.81 2.52 -27.02
C ALA A 54 -14.18 3.34 -25.78
N SER A 55 -14.88 2.71 -24.84
CA SER A 55 -15.04 3.24 -23.50
C SER A 55 -13.84 2.89 -22.62
N LEU A 56 -13.56 3.77 -21.65
CA LEU A 56 -12.72 3.48 -20.50
C LEU A 56 -13.59 3.05 -19.32
N LEU A 57 -12.97 2.36 -18.36
CA LEU A 57 -13.64 1.91 -17.14
C LEU A 57 -13.30 2.89 -16.01
N TYR A 58 -14.31 3.55 -15.46
CA TYR A 58 -14.14 4.54 -14.39
C TYR A 58 -14.63 3.98 -13.07
N THR A 59 -13.98 4.39 -11.98
CA THR A 59 -14.46 4.12 -10.64
C THR A 59 -14.02 5.21 -9.67
N LEU A 60 -14.84 5.43 -8.64
CA LEU A 60 -14.42 6.05 -7.38
C LEU A 60 -14.42 4.95 -6.33
N SER A 61 -13.22 4.58 -5.88
CA SER A 61 -13.02 3.44 -5.00
C SER A 61 -13.39 3.72 -3.55
N ASP A 62 -13.37 2.68 -2.72
CA ASP A 62 -13.58 2.77 -1.29
C ASP A 62 -12.49 3.55 -0.51
N VAL A 63 -11.34 3.82 -1.14
CA VAL A 63 -10.22 4.58 -0.54
C VAL A 63 -10.16 6.04 -1.01
N GLY A 64 -11.13 6.49 -1.81
CA GLY A 64 -11.21 7.90 -2.24
C GLY A 64 -10.33 8.23 -3.43
N VAL A 65 -10.03 7.24 -4.27
CA VAL A 65 -9.33 7.45 -5.54
C VAL A 65 -10.34 7.35 -6.67
N VAL A 66 -10.43 8.43 -7.46
CA VAL A 66 -11.12 8.42 -8.74
C VAL A 66 -10.11 8.10 -9.84
N GLY A 67 -10.45 7.20 -10.76
CA GLY A 67 -9.54 6.84 -11.83
C GLY A 67 -10.22 6.21 -13.03
N ALA A 68 -9.45 6.12 -14.11
CA ALA A 68 -9.81 5.44 -15.34
C ALA A 68 -8.82 4.31 -15.63
N VAL A 69 -9.36 3.14 -15.95
CA VAL A 69 -8.61 1.94 -16.32
C VAL A 69 -8.91 1.59 -17.76
N ASN A 70 -7.88 1.16 -18.49
CA ASN A 70 -8.04 0.64 -19.84
C ASN A 70 -8.65 -0.76 -19.78
N PRO A 71 -9.85 -0.99 -20.35
CA PRO A 71 -10.50 -2.28 -20.28
C PRO A 71 -9.73 -3.42 -20.96
N SER A 72 -8.81 -3.15 -21.89
CA SER A 72 -8.12 -4.21 -22.64
C SER A 72 -6.98 -4.88 -21.88
N ASN A 73 -6.30 -4.16 -20.98
CA ASN A 73 -5.11 -4.65 -20.28
C ASN A 73 -5.12 -4.37 -18.78
N GLY A 74 -6.13 -3.63 -18.27
CA GLY A 74 -6.23 -3.31 -16.86
C GLY A 74 -5.25 -2.24 -16.39
N GLU A 75 -4.53 -1.56 -17.28
CA GLU A 75 -3.62 -0.49 -16.87
C GLU A 75 -4.37 0.77 -16.46
N VAL A 76 -3.85 1.45 -15.43
CA VAL A 76 -4.37 2.73 -14.97
C VAL A 76 -3.97 3.83 -15.96
N VAL A 77 -4.95 4.40 -16.65
CA VAL A 77 -4.76 5.54 -17.56
C VAL A 77 -4.44 6.80 -16.76
N TRP A 78 -5.26 7.07 -15.74
CA TRP A 78 -5.05 8.15 -14.78
C TRP A 78 -5.81 7.84 -13.49
N ARG A 79 -5.36 8.44 -12.39
CA ARG A 79 -6.03 8.37 -11.08
C ARG A 79 -5.72 9.65 -10.30
N GLN A 80 -6.64 10.05 -9.43
CA GLN A 80 -6.55 11.23 -8.58
C GLN A 80 -7.18 10.91 -7.22
N GLN A 81 -6.59 11.44 -6.16
CA GLN A 81 -7.22 11.40 -4.85
C GLN A 81 -8.26 12.53 -4.74
N VAL A 82 -9.48 12.20 -4.30
CA VAL A 82 -10.54 13.23 -4.10
C VAL A 82 -10.36 13.97 -2.76
N THR A 83 -9.54 13.41 -1.87
CA THR A 83 -9.17 13.95 -0.56
C THR A 83 -7.78 13.42 -0.18
N ASP A 84 -7.07 14.15 0.67
CA ASP A 84 -5.69 13.80 1.08
C ASP A 84 -5.66 12.58 2.02
N GLU A 85 -6.80 12.22 2.63
CA GLU A 85 -6.96 11.10 3.55
C GLU A 85 -7.60 9.88 2.87
N ILE A 86 -7.26 8.67 3.33
CA ILE A 86 -7.88 7.44 2.86
C ILE A 86 -9.34 7.36 3.36
N THR A 87 -10.31 7.33 2.45
CA THR A 87 -11.73 7.27 2.81
C THR A 87 -12.17 5.85 3.20
N ASN A 88 -13.35 5.69 3.80
CA ASN A 88 -13.97 4.39 4.10
C ASN A 88 -15.24 4.18 3.26
N GLY A 89 -15.11 4.39 1.95
CA GLY A 89 -16.23 4.40 1.03
C GLY A 89 -16.96 5.73 0.96
N GLY A 90 -18.06 5.73 0.20
CA GLY A 90 -18.84 6.91 -0.07
C GLY A 90 -18.28 7.75 -1.22
N GLY A 91 -18.80 8.96 -1.34
CA GLY A 91 -18.61 9.82 -2.50
C GLY A 91 -19.46 9.40 -3.70
N HIS A 92 -19.47 10.25 -4.71
CA HIS A 92 -20.30 10.09 -5.89
C HIS A 92 -19.45 10.30 -7.14
N LEU A 93 -19.71 9.51 -8.18
CA LEU A 93 -19.10 9.65 -9.50
C LEU A 93 -20.18 9.53 -10.55
N ARG A 94 -20.24 10.48 -11.48
CA ARG A 94 -21.16 10.48 -12.62
C ARG A 94 -20.45 10.91 -13.89
N ALA A 95 -20.83 10.31 -15.00
CA ALA A 95 -20.38 10.71 -16.32
C ALA A 95 -21.57 11.17 -17.18
N PRO A 96 -21.50 12.33 -17.82
CA PRO A 96 -22.51 12.75 -18.78
C PRO A 96 -22.29 12.05 -20.12
N GLU A 97 -23.31 11.40 -20.67
CA GLU A 97 -23.19 10.75 -21.98
C GLU A 97 -22.79 11.77 -23.06
N GLY A 98 -21.76 11.47 -23.85
CA GLY A 98 -21.32 12.32 -24.96
C GLY A 98 -20.47 13.53 -24.56
N GLU A 99 -20.18 13.71 -23.27
CA GLU A 99 -19.26 14.73 -22.75
C GLU A 99 -17.87 14.15 -22.44
N ASN A 100 -16.85 15.00 -22.50
CA ASN A 100 -15.45 14.63 -22.28
C ASN A 100 -14.98 14.79 -20.83
N TRP A 101 -15.91 14.83 -19.88
CA TRP A 101 -15.63 15.03 -18.46
C TRP A 101 -16.42 14.07 -17.57
N VAL A 102 -15.93 13.85 -16.35
CA VAL A 102 -16.61 13.10 -15.29
C VAL A 102 -16.65 13.96 -14.03
N ALA A 103 -17.76 13.93 -13.29
CA ALA A 103 -17.92 14.69 -12.06
C ALA A 103 -17.81 13.76 -10.86
N SER A 104 -17.01 14.15 -9.87
CA SER A 104 -16.93 13.49 -8.57
C SER A 104 -17.30 14.45 -7.45
N ALA A 105 -17.84 13.92 -6.36
CA ALA A 105 -18.13 14.71 -5.18
C ALA A 105 -17.89 13.89 -3.91
N TYR A 106 -17.23 14.51 -2.93
CA TYR A 106 -16.91 13.90 -1.64
C TYR A 106 -16.71 15.00 -0.58
N GLY A 107 -17.23 14.79 0.63
CA GLY A 107 -17.13 15.78 1.70
C GLY A 107 -17.77 17.11 1.30
N SER A 108 -17.02 18.20 1.37
CA SER A 108 -17.41 19.56 0.95
C SER A 108 -17.17 19.84 -0.55
N LYS A 109 -16.45 18.95 -1.24
CA LYS A 109 -15.86 19.22 -2.56
C LYS A 109 -16.67 18.60 -3.69
N VAL A 110 -16.83 19.37 -4.77
CA VAL A 110 -17.35 18.90 -6.07
C VAL A 110 -16.30 19.23 -7.12
N GLN A 111 -15.93 18.24 -7.91
CA GLN A 111 -14.84 18.33 -8.87
C GLN A 111 -15.29 17.75 -10.21
N THR A 112 -14.72 18.27 -11.28
CA THR A 112 -14.81 17.63 -12.59
C THR A 112 -13.43 17.37 -13.16
N TRP A 113 -13.33 16.26 -13.87
CA TRP A 113 -12.09 15.75 -14.43
C TRP A 113 -12.28 15.54 -15.92
N ASN A 114 -11.26 15.88 -16.70
CA ASN A 114 -11.24 15.49 -18.10
C ASN A 114 -11.19 13.96 -18.20
N ALA A 115 -12.18 13.36 -18.87
CA ALA A 115 -12.39 11.92 -18.89
C ALA A 115 -11.19 11.15 -19.48
N LEU A 116 -10.44 11.74 -20.41
CA LEU A 116 -9.28 11.09 -21.02
C LEU A 116 -7.99 11.27 -20.20
N SER A 117 -7.72 12.48 -19.73
CA SER A 117 -6.42 12.84 -19.13
C SER A 117 -6.40 12.85 -17.61
N GLY A 118 -7.55 12.83 -16.94
CA GLY A 118 -7.65 12.94 -15.49
C GLY A 118 -7.27 14.30 -14.93
N ARG A 119 -7.08 15.32 -15.79
CA ARG A 119 -6.82 16.69 -15.34
C ARG A 119 -8.08 17.29 -14.72
N ASN A 120 -7.94 17.93 -13.57
CA ASN A 120 -9.03 18.70 -12.98
C ASN A 120 -9.40 19.85 -13.94
N ILE A 121 -10.70 19.98 -14.26
CA ILE A 121 -11.23 21.07 -15.07
C ILE A 121 -11.62 22.23 -14.14
N TRP A 122 -12.38 21.90 -13.09
CA TRP A 122 -12.70 22.81 -12.01
C TRP A 122 -12.95 22.04 -10.70
N GLN A 123 -12.80 22.75 -9.59
CA GLN A 123 -13.12 22.30 -8.25
C GLN A 123 -13.84 23.42 -7.51
N MET A 124 -14.96 23.07 -6.88
CA MET A 124 -15.70 23.95 -5.97
C MET A 124 -15.79 23.30 -4.60
N GLU A 125 -15.69 24.11 -3.57
CA GLU A 125 -15.86 23.70 -2.18
C GLU A 125 -17.00 24.51 -1.57
N PHE A 126 -17.91 23.82 -0.90
CA PHE A 126 -19.10 24.39 -0.29
C PHE A 126 -19.21 23.96 1.17
N ASP A 127 -20.01 24.70 1.94
CA ASP A 127 -20.31 24.30 3.31
C ASP A 127 -21.08 22.97 3.35
N GLY A 128 -20.94 22.26 4.47
CA GLY A 128 -21.65 21.01 4.71
C GLY A 128 -21.04 19.79 4.02
N SER A 129 -21.84 18.73 3.89
CA SER A 129 -21.43 17.47 3.28
C SER A 129 -22.30 17.12 2.08
N VAL A 130 -21.68 16.75 0.96
CA VAL A 130 -22.36 16.22 -0.21
C VAL A 130 -23.08 14.92 0.18
N LYS A 131 -24.34 14.82 -0.23
CA LYS A 131 -25.19 13.63 -0.09
C LYS A 131 -25.45 12.91 -1.40
N ASP A 132 -25.46 13.65 -2.51
CA ASP A 132 -25.61 13.05 -3.83
C ASP A 132 -25.14 13.95 -4.97
N LEU A 133 -24.88 13.33 -6.11
CA LEU A 133 -24.44 13.96 -7.35
C LEU A 133 -25.19 13.34 -8.52
N GLU A 134 -25.79 14.17 -9.37
CA GLU A 134 -26.52 13.72 -10.56
C GLU A 134 -26.25 14.63 -11.75
N ILE A 135 -26.41 14.08 -12.96
CA ILE A 135 -26.25 14.83 -14.20
C ILE A 135 -27.62 15.29 -14.68
N LEU A 136 -27.73 16.60 -14.92
CA LEU A 136 -28.93 17.20 -15.49
C LEU A 136 -28.76 17.35 -17.00
N GLU A 137 -29.63 16.67 -17.75
CA GLU A 137 -29.77 16.82 -19.19
C GLU A 137 -30.91 17.79 -19.51
N LEU A 138 -30.63 18.78 -20.33
CA LEU A 138 -31.59 19.83 -20.68
C LEU A 138 -32.17 19.53 -22.06
N ALA A 139 -33.50 19.53 -22.19
CA ALA A 139 -34.16 19.26 -23.47
C ALA A 139 -33.78 20.27 -24.56
N ASP A 140 -33.58 21.54 -24.18
CA ASP A 140 -33.37 22.65 -25.12
C ASP A 140 -31.90 22.96 -25.41
N THR A 141 -30.96 22.37 -24.68
CA THR A 141 -29.53 22.66 -24.86
C THR A 141 -28.71 21.39 -24.84
N PRO A 142 -27.70 21.25 -25.72
CA PRO A 142 -26.80 20.10 -25.68
C PRO A 142 -25.90 20.06 -24.44
N ARG A 143 -25.88 21.13 -23.64
CA ARG A 143 -25.08 21.25 -22.42
C ARG A 143 -25.66 20.39 -21.31
N LYS A 144 -24.78 19.68 -20.61
CA LYS A 144 -25.11 18.96 -19.37
C LYS A 144 -24.57 19.70 -18.16
N ASP A 145 -25.39 19.77 -17.12
CA ASP A 145 -25.06 20.45 -15.86
C ASP A 145 -24.95 19.42 -14.72
N VAL A 146 -24.32 19.82 -13.62
CA VAL A 146 -24.12 18.97 -12.44
C VAL A 146 -25.06 19.42 -11.33
N LEU A 147 -25.83 18.49 -10.78
CA LEU A 147 -26.63 18.69 -9.58
C LEU A 147 -25.90 18.12 -8.38
N ALA A 148 -25.62 18.95 -7.38
CA ALA A 148 -24.95 18.54 -6.15
C ALA A 148 -25.86 18.85 -4.95
N LEU A 149 -26.22 17.80 -4.20
CA LEU A 149 -27.07 17.87 -3.02
C LEU A 149 -26.20 17.86 -1.76
N PHE A 150 -26.45 18.80 -0.84
CA PHE A 150 -25.70 18.98 0.40
C PHE A 150 -26.61 18.97 1.63
N ASP A 151 -26.03 18.54 2.75
CA ASP A 151 -26.52 18.79 4.10
C ASP A 151 -25.63 19.84 4.77
N GLU A 152 -26.16 21.04 4.91
CA GLU A 152 -25.53 22.18 5.58
C GLU A 152 -26.13 22.38 6.98
N ASN A 153 -25.74 21.50 7.90
CA ASN A 153 -26.17 21.54 9.31
C ASN A 153 -27.70 21.53 9.48
N GLY A 154 -28.39 20.60 8.81
CA GLY A 154 -29.87 20.53 8.83
C GLY A 154 -30.53 21.53 7.87
N THR A 155 -29.78 22.03 6.89
CA THR A 155 -30.35 22.72 5.72
C THR A 155 -30.08 21.87 4.50
N THR A 156 -31.13 21.48 3.79
CA THR A 156 -31.01 20.81 2.50
C THR A 156 -30.67 21.86 1.46
N VAL A 157 -29.52 21.71 0.79
CA VAL A 157 -29.06 22.64 -0.24
C VAL A 157 -28.81 21.87 -1.53
N LEU A 158 -29.55 22.20 -2.59
CA LEU A 158 -29.31 21.67 -3.93
C LEU A 158 -28.72 22.77 -4.80
N ARG A 159 -27.58 22.49 -5.43
CA ARG A 159 -26.92 23.40 -6.36
C ARG A 159 -26.94 22.84 -7.77
N ARG A 160 -27.33 23.68 -8.73
CA ARG A 160 -27.10 23.42 -10.15
C ARG A 160 -25.82 24.13 -10.57
N LEU A 161 -24.80 23.36 -10.94
CA LEU A 161 -23.50 23.83 -11.36
C LEU A 161 -23.36 23.68 -12.87
N HIS A 162 -22.73 24.65 -13.52
CA HIS A 162 -22.40 24.57 -14.93
C HIS A 162 -21.36 23.45 -15.18
N GLY A 163 -21.69 22.45 -16.01
CA GLY A 163 -20.85 21.24 -16.16
C GLY A 163 -19.39 21.52 -16.53
N GLY A 164 -19.13 22.47 -17.44
CA GLY A 164 -17.77 22.82 -17.86
C GLY A 164 -17.05 23.90 -17.06
N LEU A 165 -17.74 24.65 -16.19
CA LEU A 165 -17.19 25.84 -15.51
C LEU A 165 -17.25 25.77 -13.99
N GLY A 166 -18.12 24.93 -13.42
CA GLY A 166 -18.33 24.82 -11.98
C GLY A 166 -19.11 25.97 -11.35
N THR A 167 -19.42 27.02 -12.12
CA THR A 167 -20.19 28.17 -11.62
C THR A 167 -21.60 27.76 -11.20
N VAL A 168 -22.03 28.23 -10.03
CA VAL A 168 -23.40 28.04 -9.54
C VAL A 168 -24.37 28.81 -10.44
N ILE A 169 -25.33 28.09 -11.04
CA ILE A 169 -26.40 28.67 -11.86
C ILE A 169 -27.53 29.17 -10.95
N TRP A 170 -27.96 28.30 -10.04
CA TRP A 170 -28.90 28.62 -8.97
C TRP A 170 -28.70 27.65 -7.81
N GLU A 171 -29.27 28.03 -6.67
CA GLU A 171 -29.26 27.25 -5.44
C GLU A 171 -30.66 27.19 -4.83
N PHE A 172 -31.09 26.00 -4.46
CA PHE A 172 -32.30 25.76 -3.68
C PHE A 172 -31.88 25.49 -2.24
N ARG A 173 -32.48 26.21 -1.28
CA ARG A 173 -32.28 25.99 0.16
C ARG A 173 -33.61 25.70 0.84
N GLU A 174 -33.63 24.64 1.63
CA GLU A 174 -34.73 24.31 2.52
C GLU A 174 -34.22 24.04 3.93
N ILE A 175 -34.61 24.92 4.86
CA ILE A 175 -34.40 24.70 6.29
C ILE A 175 -35.47 23.70 6.74
N SER A 176 -35.06 22.47 6.99
CA SER A 176 -35.95 21.40 7.47
C SER A 176 -35.17 20.47 8.40
N LYS A 177 -35.84 19.78 9.30
CA LYS A 177 -35.19 18.71 10.09
C LYS A 177 -35.03 17.40 9.31
N ASP A 178 -35.22 17.46 7.99
CA ASP A 178 -35.21 16.28 7.12
C ASP A 178 -33.76 15.99 6.71
N ILE A 179 -33.44 14.72 6.53
CA ILE A 179 -32.09 14.29 6.14
C ILE A 179 -32.08 14.16 4.61
N PRO A 180 -31.37 15.03 3.87
CA PRO A 180 -31.28 14.89 2.42
C PRO A 180 -30.60 13.56 2.07
N LEU A 181 -31.20 12.85 1.10
CA LEU A 181 -30.78 11.50 0.72
C LEU A 181 -30.17 11.50 -0.68
N GLN A 182 -30.98 11.74 -1.70
CA GLN A 182 -30.59 11.63 -3.11
C GLN A 182 -31.34 12.63 -3.98
N VAL A 183 -30.83 12.86 -5.20
CA VAL A 183 -31.46 13.70 -6.21
C VAL A 183 -31.70 12.87 -7.48
N SER A 184 -32.83 13.12 -8.13
CA SER A 184 -33.18 12.49 -9.41
C SER A 184 -33.81 13.52 -10.34
N THR A 185 -33.84 13.23 -11.64
CA THR A 185 -34.34 14.16 -12.65
C THR A 185 -35.29 13.46 -13.61
N ASP A 186 -36.31 14.18 -14.05
CA ASP A 186 -37.05 13.86 -15.27
C ASP A 186 -36.86 14.98 -16.32
N ILE A 187 -37.59 14.90 -17.43
CA ILE A 187 -37.51 15.87 -18.54
C ILE A 187 -37.99 17.29 -18.11
N THR A 188 -38.73 17.40 -17.00
CA THR A 188 -39.47 18.61 -16.60
C THR A 188 -39.10 19.17 -15.23
N ASN A 189 -38.68 18.32 -14.30
CA ASN A 189 -38.53 18.61 -12.88
C ASN A 189 -37.29 17.93 -12.31
N ILE A 190 -36.76 18.53 -11.24
CA ILE A 190 -35.75 17.92 -10.38
C ILE A 190 -36.41 17.47 -9.09
N TYR A 191 -36.16 16.24 -8.67
CA TYR A 191 -36.70 15.66 -7.45
C TYR A 191 -35.61 15.59 -6.38
N VAL A 192 -35.82 16.30 -5.28
CA VAL A 192 -35.00 16.16 -4.07
C VAL A 192 -35.70 15.19 -3.12
N ILE A 193 -35.01 14.10 -2.78
CA ILE A 193 -35.50 13.08 -1.87
C ILE A 193 -34.84 13.30 -0.50
N ALA A 194 -35.65 13.38 0.55
CA ALA A 194 -35.20 13.49 1.93
C ALA A 194 -35.94 12.50 2.84
N LEU A 195 -35.29 12.07 3.92
CA LEU A 195 -35.91 11.30 4.99
C LEU A 195 -36.58 12.25 5.98
N HIS A 196 -37.89 12.11 6.16
CA HIS A 196 -38.66 12.91 7.11
C HIS A 196 -39.13 12.03 8.28
N GLY A 197 -38.86 12.44 9.52
CA GLY A 197 -39.28 11.68 10.69
C GLY A 197 -38.31 11.77 11.86
N THR A 198 -38.30 10.72 12.67
CA THR A 198 -37.42 10.57 13.84
C THR A 198 -36.50 9.38 13.63
N THR A 199 -35.38 9.33 14.35
CA THR A 199 -34.41 8.23 14.25
C THR A 199 -35.08 6.86 14.27
N ASN A 200 -34.76 6.02 13.29
CA ASN A 200 -35.32 4.67 13.05
C ASN A 200 -36.83 4.64 12.69
N SER A 201 -37.45 5.77 12.36
CA SER A 201 -38.84 5.84 11.91
C SER A 201 -39.03 7.02 10.95
N TYR A 202 -38.70 6.79 9.69
CA TYR A 202 -38.78 7.77 8.60
C TYR A 202 -39.91 7.41 7.62
N ASN A 203 -40.39 8.45 6.93
CA ASN A 203 -41.01 8.34 5.62
C ASN A 203 -40.19 9.14 4.60
N LEU A 204 -40.52 9.00 3.33
CA LEU A 204 -39.81 9.70 2.26
C LEU A 204 -40.53 11.01 1.94
N ARG A 205 -39.81 12.12 1.90
CA ARG A 205 -40.31 13.40 1.43
C ARG A 205 -39.68 13.72 0.08
N ILE A 206 -40.52 13.99 -0.91
CA ILE A 206 -40.09 14.37 -2.26
C ILE A 206 -40.48 15.81 -2.48
N THR A 207 -39.49 16.62 -2.83
CA THR A 207 -39.66 18.02 -3.23
C THR A 207 -39.33 18.13 -4.72
N SER A 208 -40.32 18.55 -5.53
CA SER A 208 -40.15 18.80 -6.97
C SER A 208 -39.75 20.25 -7.19
N LEU A 209 -38.72 20.47 -8.01
CA LEU A 209 -38.14 21.77 -8.32
C LEU A 209 -38.18 22.03 -9.83
N ASP A 210 -38.35 23.28 -10.20
CA ASP A 210 -38.24 23.77 -11.57
C ASP A 210 -36.78 23.74 -12.03
N ILE A 211 -36.54 23.17 -13.22
CA ILE A 211 -35.18 23.02 -13.77
C ILE A 211 -34.49 24.37 -13.98
N VAL A 212 -35.23 25.40 -14.41
CA VAL A 212 -34.67 26.68 -14.88
C VAL A 212 -34.27 27.56 -13.71
N ASN A 213 -35.13 27.71 -12.71
CA ASN A 213 -34.92 28.65 -11.59
C ASN A 213 -34.74 27.99 -10.22
N GLY A 214 -34.90 26.68 -10.09
CA GLY A 214 -34.77 25.96 -8.81
C GLY A 214 -35.91 26.19 -7.83
N GLY A 215 -36.99 26.86 -8.26
CA GLY A 215 -38.17 27.14 -7.46
C GLY A 215 -38.97 25.87 -7.17
N ARG A 216 -39.57 25.78 -5.97
CA ARG A 216 -40.41 24.63 -5.60
C ARG A 216 -41.70 24.60 -6.41
N VAL A 217 -41.96 23.48 -7.06
CA VAL A 217 -43.19 23.19 -7.83
C VAL A 217 -44.23 22.46 -6.97
N ASP A 218 -43.84 21.35 -6.33
CA ASP A 218 -44.71 20.56 -5.43
C ASP A 218 -43.85 19.89 -4.35
N ALA A 219 -44.47 19.42 -3.27
CA ALA A 219 -43.85 18.55 -2.28
C ALA A 219 -44.87 17.58 -1.68
N TRP A 220 -44.49 16.31 -1.55
CA TRP A 220 -45.35 15.28 -0.96
C TRP A 220 -44.53 14.26 -0.16
N SER A 221 -45.21 13.48 0.66
CA SER A 221 -44.59 12.37 1.38
C SER A 221 -45.05 11.03 0.81
N LEU A 222 -44.13 10.08 0.70
CA LEU A 222 -44.38 8.69 0.37
C LEU A 222 -44.15 7.81 1.59
N GLY A 223 -45.07 6.87 1.78
CA GLY A 223 -45.02 5.94 2.89
C GLY A 223 -45.50 6.53 4.22
N SER A 224 -45.67 5.64 5.18
CA SER A 224 -45.98 5.95 6.57
C SER A 224 -44.69 6.10 7.37
N LYS A 225 -44.73 6.81 8.50
CA LYS A 225 -43.58 6.90 9.41
C LYS A 225 -43.26 5.51 9.95
N GLY A 226 -42.04 5.04 9.73
CA GLY A 226 -41.60 3.69 10.07
C GLY A 226 -41.51 2.73 8.89
N ASP A 227 -41.91 3.14 7.68
CA ASP A 227 -41.68 2.36 6.46
C ASP A 227 -40.18 2.26 6.15
N VAL A 228 -39.40 3.30 6.47
CA VAL A 228 -37.95 3.37 6.31
C VAL A 228 -37.31 3.57 7.68
N GLN A 229 -36.35 2.72 8.06
CA GLN A 229 -35.62 2.87 9.33
C GLN A 229 -34.29 3.59 9.13
N LYS A 230 -33.60 3.33 8.02
CA LYS A 230 -32.28 3.89 7.69
C LYS A 230 -32.21 4.28 6.22
N ALA A 231 -31.24 5.14 5.88
CA ALA A 231 -30.97 5.52 4.50
C ALA A 231 -30.71 4.31 3.60
N GLU A 232 -30.06 3.27 4.12
CA GLU A 232 -29.75 2.02 3.40
C GLU A 232 -30.99 1.22 2.97
N ASP A 233 -32.14 1.43 3.62
CA ASP A 233 -33.39 0.75 3.22
C ASP A 233 -33.92 1.30 1.88
N VAL A 234 -33.49 2.50 1.48
CA VAL A 234 -33.72 3.05 0.15
C VAL A 234 -32.64 2.52 -0.79
N MET A 235 -33.01 1.51 -1.56
CA MET A 235 -32.05 0.71 -2.32
C MET A 235 -31.65 1.37 -3.64
N PHE A 236 -32.54 2.21 -4.18
CA PHE A 236 -32.34 2.82 -5.49
C PHE A 236 -33.17 4.09 -5.65
N VAL A 237 -32.53 5.12 -6.19
CA VAL A 237 -33.14 6.36 -6.68
C VAL A 237 -32.47 6.68 -8.01
N GLY A 238 -33.27 6.92 -9.05
CA GLY A 238 -32.75 7.22 -10.39
C GLY A 238 -33.48 6.42 -11.46
N ALA A 239 -32.73 5.88 -12.42
CA ALA A 239 -33.18 5.34 -13.71
C ALA A 239 -33.23 6.41 -14.81
N ASN A 240 -33.73 6.07 -15.99
CA ASN A 240 -33.77 7.03 -17.08
C ASN A 240 -34.69 8.21 -16.75
N SER A 241 -34.37 9.37 -17.33
CA SER A 241 -35.17 10.58 -17.13
C SER A 241 -36.61 10.49 -17.66
N ALA A 242 -36.97 9.43 -18.39
CA ALA A 242 -38.34 9.20 -18.86
C ALA A 242 -39.22 8.55 -17.77
N ALA A 243 -38.65 7.77 -16.86
CA ALA A 243 -39.35 7.08 -15.77
C ALA A 243 -38.45 6.94 -14.54
N PRO A 244 -38.01 8.05 -13.92
CA PRO A 244 -37.21 7.98 -12.71
C PRO A 244 -38.04 7.32 -11.60
N LEU A 245 -37.40 6.47 -10.81
CA LEU A 245 -38.05 5.68 -9.78
C LEU A 245 -37.26 5.72 -8.47
N ILE A 246 -37.98 5.49 -7.39
CA ILE A 246 -37.44 5.25 -6.06
C ILE A 246 -37.97 3.91 -5.55
N ALA A 247 -37.07 3.09 -5.00
CA ALA A 247 -37.40 1.78 -4.45
C ALA A 247 -36.81 1.62 -3.06
N TRP A 248 -37.63 1.17 -2.11
CA TRP A 248 -37.22 0.95 -0.72
C TRP A 248 -37.89 -0.29 -0.13
N THR A 249 -37.22 -0.93 0.81
CA THR A 249 -37.76 -2.08 1.55
C THR A 249 -38.46 -1.63 2.82
N GLN A 250 -39.54 -2.32 3.19
CA GLN A 250 -40.22 -2.11 4.48
C GLN A 250 -39.47 -2.80 5.63
N ALA A 251 -39.78 -2.45 6.87
CA ALA A 251 -39.08 -2.94 8.07
C ALA A 251 -39.01 -4.47 8.23
N ASP A 252 -39.94 -5.24 7.63
CA ASP A 252 -39.92 -6.71 7.65
C ASP A 252 -39.14 -7.34 6.48
N SER A 253 -38.63 -6.53 5.55
CA SER A 253 -37.95 -6.94 4.31
C SER A 253 -38.76 -7.91 3.43
N LYS A 254 -40.09 -8.00 3.62
CA LYS A 254 -40.96 -8.89 2.84
C LYS A 254 -41.55 -8.22 1.61
N LYS A 255 -41.48 -6.89 1.54
CA LYS A 255 -42.01 -6.10 0.44
C LYS A 255 -41.00 -5.06 -0.01
N LEU A 256 -40.85 -4.95 -1.33
CA LEU A 256 -40.17 -3.85 -1.99
C LEU A 256 -41.24 -2.88 -2.50
N THR A 257 -41.28 -1.67 -1.93
CA THR A 257 -42.17 -0.62 -2.39
C THR A 257 -41.46 0.20 -3.46
N VAL A 258 -42.13 0.45 -4.58
CA VAL A 258 -41.61 1.23 -5.69
C VAL A 258 -42.57 2.38 -6.02
N ASN A 259 -42.01 3.56 -6.29
CA ASN A 259 -42.74 4.72 -6.79
C ASN A 259 -42.02 5.28 -8.02
N VAL A 260 -42.79 5.60 -9.05
CA VAL A 260 -42.31 6.38 -10.20
C VAL A 260 -42.39 7.85 -9.79
N LEU A 261 -41.23 8.53 -9.78
CA LEU A 261 -41.14 9.93 -9.39
C LEU A 261 -41.97 10.79 -10.34
N GLY A 262 -42.63 11.81 -9.79
CA GLY A 262 -43.69 12.58 -10.46
C GLY A 262 -45.11 12.05 -10.19
N SER A 263 -45.26 10.81 -9.69
CA SER A 263 -46.55 10.28 -9.23
C SER A 263 -46.63 10.18 -7.71
N LYS A 264 -47.84 10.34 -7.17
CA LYS A 264 -48.16 10.10 -5.74
C LYS A 264 -48.53 8.63 -5.45
N SER A 265 -48.62 7.79 -6.48
CA SER A 265 -48.98 6.36 -6.35
C SER A 265 -47.75 5.50 -6.04
N LYS A 266 -47.84 4.62 -5.04
CA LYS A 266 -46.84 3.60 -4.74
C LYS A 266 -47.36 2.20 -5.05
N GLN A 267 -46.46 1.28 -5.38
CA GLN A 267 -46.78 -0.12 -5.64
C GLN A 267 -45.86 -1.04 -4.82
N ASP A 268 -46.47 -2.01 -4.13
CA ASP A 268 -45.73 -3.00 -3.33
C ASP A 268 -45.49 -4.27 -4.15
N LEU A 269 -44.23 -4.69 -4.22
CA LEU A 269 -43.78 -5.95 -4.83
C LEU A 269 -43.47 -6.94 -3.71
N ASN A 270 -44.06 -8.13 -3.76
CA ASN A 270 -43.84 -9.16 -2.74
C ASN A 270 -42.48 -9.83 -2.95
N LEU A 271 -41.65 -9.83 -1.91
CA LEU A 271 -40.38 -10.53 -1.88
C LEU A 271 -40.56 -11.95 -1.30
N PRO A 272 -39.74 -12.92 -1.72
CA PRO A 272 -39.68 -14.24 -1.07
C PRO A 272 -39.40 -14.11 0.44
N ALA A 273 -40.01 -14.97 1.26
CA ALA A 273 -39.91 -14.89 2.72
C ALA A 273 -38.49 -15.10 3.28
N ASP A 274 -37.59 -15.73 2.52
CA ASP A 274 -36.20 -15.99 2.88
C ASP A 274 -35.20 -14.99 2.25
N THR A 275 -35.68 -13.85 1.75
CA THR A 275 -34.85 -12.80 1.15
C THR A 275 -34.09 -12.02 2.24
N PHE A 276 -32.77 -11.93 2.11
CA PHE A 276 -31.92 -11.15 3.03
C PHE A 276 -31.20 -9.97 2.35
N TRP A 277 -31.23 -9.90 1.02
CA TRP A 277 -30.62 -8.83 0.25
C TRP A 277 -31.37 -8.61 -1.06
N VAL A 278 -31.51 -7.35 -1.47
CA VAL A 278 -32.19 -6.92 -2.70
C VAL A 278 -31.37 -5.81 -3.37
N GLN A 279 -31.39 -5.73 -4.69
CA GLN A 279 -30.84 -4.61 -5.44
C GLN A 279 -31.68 -4.35 -6.68
N VAL A 280 -31.85 -3.06 -7.01
CA VAL A 280 -32.55 -2.64 -8.24
C VAL A 280 -31.53 -2.19 -9.28
N HIS A 281 -31.74 -2.68 -10.50
CA HIS A 281 -30.90 -2.41 -11.66
C HIS A 281 -31.76 -1.76 -12.73
N ALA A 282 -31.48 -0.50 -13.09
CA ALA A 282 -32.24 0.26 -14.08
C ALA A 282 -31.31 0.96 -15.08
N PRO A 283 -31.77 1.22 -16.31
CA PRO A 283 -31.00 1.96 -17.31
C PRO A 283 -30.94 3.46 -16.95
N HIS A 284 -29.90 4.16 -17.42
CA HIS A 284 -29.69 5.59 -17.14
C HIS A 284 -29.92 6.49 -18.37
N LEU A 285 -29.88 5.95 -19.59
CA LEU A 285 -30.05 6.75 -20.81
C LEU A 285 -31.51 7.17 -21.00
N ALA A 286 -31.75 8.44 -21.31
CA ALA A 286 -33.10 8.99 -21.50
C ALA A 286 -33.95 8.21 -22.53
N GLN A 287 -33.31 7.68 -23.57
CA GLN A 287 -33.93 6.91 -24.65
C GLN A 287 -34.20 5.44 -24.32
N SER A 288 -33.65 4.91 -23.22
CA SER A 288 -33.80 3.49 -22.85
C SER A 288 -35.26 3.12 -22.60
N GLN A 289 -35.63 1.86 -22.87
CA GLN A 289 -36.94 1.36 -22.45
C GLN A 289 -37.09 1.44 -20.91
N PRO A 290 -38.28 1.76 -20.37
CA PRO A 290 -38.50 1.97 -18.95
C PRO A 290 -38.69 0.63 -18.22
N HIS A 291 -37.68 -0.22 -18.29
CA HIS A 291 -37.60 -1.50 -17.59
C HIS A 291 -36.57 -1.44 -16.48
N PHE A 292 -36.85 -2.15 -15.38
CA PHE A 292 -35.88 -2.35 -14.31
C PHE A 292 -35.90 -3.80 -13.83
N LEU A 293 -34.78 -4.25 -13.30
CA LEU A 293 -34.60 -5.59 -12.75
C LEU A 293 -34.48 -5.50 -11.23
N VAL A 294 -35.25 -6.33 -10.54
CA VAL A 294 -35.16 -6.55 -9.09
C VAL A 294 -34.39 -7.84 -8.87
N HIS A 295 -33.18 -7.70 -8.34
CA HIS A 295 -32.29 -8.80 -7.97
C HIS A 295 -32.48 -9.11 -6.48
N MET A 296 -32.74 -10.37 -6.15
CA MET A 296 -33.02 -10.84 -4.80
C MET A 296 -32.11 -12.02 -4.46
N ARG A 297 -31.46 -11.97 -3.30
CA ARG A 297 -30.70 -13.09 -2.75
C ARG A 297 -31.46 -13.71 -1.58
N THR A 298 -31.62 -15.02 -1.65
CA THR A 298 -32.33 -15.80 -0.62
C THR A 298 -31.47 -16.96 -0.15
N ASN A 299 -31.78 -17.54 1.00
CA ASN A 299 -31.05 -18.70 1.54
C ASN A 299 -31.04 -19.92 0.59
N SER A 300 -31.97 -19.96 -0.35
CA SER A 300 -32.13 -21.04 -1.32
C SER A 300 -31.63 -20.70 -2.72
N GLY A 301 -31.00 -19.52 -2.91
CA GLY A 301 -30.37 -19.08 -4.16
C GLY A 301 -30.84 -17.68 -4.61
N ASN A 302 -30.38 -17.25 -5.79
CA ASN A 302 -30.65 -15.92 -6.33
C ASN A 302 -31.81 -15.95 -7.32
N LYS A 303 -32.69 -14.97 -7.20
CA LYS A 303 -33.85 -14.75 -8.06
C LYS A 303 -33.80 -13.35 -8.64
N ALA A 304 -34.17 -13.20 -9.91
CA ALA A 304 -34.28 -11.89 -10.55
C ALA A 304 -35.60 -11.78 -11.32
N GLU A 305 -36.23 -10.62 -11.21
CA GLU A 305 -37.50 -10.31 -11.87
C GLU A 305 -37.39 -8.98 -12.61
N VAL A 306 -37.90 -8.94 -13.84
CA VAL A 306 -37.88 -7.75 -14.67
C VAL A 306 -39.28 -7.14 -14.74
N TYR A 307 -39.34 -5.84 -14.56
CA TYR A 307 -40.56 -5.05 -14.48
C TYR A 307 -40.57 -3.96 -15.55
N HIS A 308 -41.75 -3.68 -16.09
CA HIS A 308 -42.01 -2.62 -17.05
C HIS A 308 -42.81 -1.50 -16.38
N ILE A 309 -42.43 -0.25 -16.66
CA ILE A 309 -43.16 0.94 -16.23
C ILE A 309 -43.95 1.50 -17.42
N ASN A 310 -45.27 1.57 -17.28
CA ASN A 310 -46.09 2.26 -18.26
C ASN A 310 -45.97 3.78 -18.06
N LEU A 311 -45.32 4.48 -18.99
CA LEU A 311 -45.07 5.92 -18.93
C LEU A 311 -46.33 6.79 -18.80
N LYS A 312 -47.50 6.30 -19.24
CA LYS A 312 -48.75 7.07 -19.21
C LYS A 312 -49.53 6.89 -17.91
N SER A 313 -49.57 5.67 -17.38
CA SER A 313 -50.32 5.36 -16.16
C SER A 313 -49.46 5.30 -14.90
N HIS A 314 -48.13 5.33 -15.04
CA HIS A 314 -47.15 5.07 -13.98
C HIS A 314 -47.33 3.71 -13.29
N GLN A 315 -48.03 2.78 -13.94
CA GLN A 315 -48.27 1.45 -13.40
C GLN A 315 -47.08 0.54 -13.69
N ILE A 316 -46.69 -0.26 -12.70
CA ILE A 316 -45.59 -1.22 -12.81
C ILE A 316 -46.17 -2.62 -13.02
N SER A 317 -45.71 -3.32 -14.06
CA SER A 317 -46.11 -4.70 -14.35
C SER A 317 -44.89 -5.60 -14.49
N LYS A 318 -44.96 -6.83 -13.97
CA LYS A 318 -43.91 -7.84 -14.17
C LYS A 318 -43.85 -8.21 -15.65
N ALA A 319 -42.70 -8.02 -16.28
CA ALA A 319 -42.45 -8.38 -17.68
C ALA A 319 -42.11 -9.88 -17.77
N TYR A 320 -41.11 -10.34 -17.02
CA TYR A 320 -40.74 -11.75 -16.92
C TYR A 320 -39.92 -12.02 -15.65
N GLU A 321 -39.66 -13.29 -15.36
CA GLU A 321 -38.72 -13.71 -14.31
C GLU A 321 -37.59 -14.55 -14.89
N LEU A 322 -36.41 -14.43 -14.29
CA LEU A 322 -35.26 -15.23 -14.63
C LEU A 322 -35.19 -16.49 -13.75
N PRO A 323 -34.63 -17.60 -14.26
CA PRO A 323 -34.50 -18.83 -13.50
C PRO A 323 -33.71 -18.61 -12.21
N LYS A 324 -34.21 -19.19 -11.12
CA LYS A 324 -33.50 -19.24 -9.84
C LYS A 324 -32.23 -20.09 -9.98
N ARG A 325 -31.11 -19.62 -9.41
CA ARG A 325 -29.83 -20.35 -9.40
C ARG A 325 -29.26 -20.42 -7.99
N PRO A 326 -28.58 -21.52 -7.60
CA PRO A 326 -27.79 -21.58 -6.38
C PRO A 326 -26.48 -20.76 -6.51
N GLY A 327 -25.78 -20.54 -5.41
CA GLY A 327 -24.51 -19.79 -5.38
C GLY A 327 -24.70 -18.28 -5.34
N TYR A 328 -23.63 -17.50 -5.54
CA TYR A 328 -23.70 -16.05 -5.71
C TYR A 328 -23.75 -15.66 -7.18
N ASP A 329 -24.51 -14.61 -7.50
CA ASP A 329 -24.50 -13.99 -8.82
C ASP A 329 -24.51 -12.45 -8.73
N ALA A 330 -24.14 -11.83 -9.85
CA ALA A 330 -24.17 -10.40 -10.02
C ALA A 330 -24.88 -10.04 -11.32
N PHE A 331 -25.64 -8.95 -11.26
CA PHE A 331 -26.28 -8.34 -12.42
C PHE A 331 -25.64 -7.01 -12.75
N ALA A 332 -25.54 -6.71 -14.04
CA ALA A 332 -25.13 -5.42 -14.56
C ALA A 332 -26.09 -4.98 -15.67
N THR A 333 -26.44 -3.70 -15.68
CA THR A 333 -27.30 -3.11 -16.71
C THR A 333 -26.45 -2.35 -17.71
N SER A 334 -26.71 -2.57 -18.99
CA SER A 334 -26.15 -1.76 -20.08
C SER A 334 -27.26 -1.32 -21.02
N SER A 335 -27.03 -0.24 -21.76
CA SER A 335 -28.00 0.29 -22.72
C SER A 335 -27.30 0.70 -24.02
N ASP A 336 -27.96 0.42 -25.14
CA ASP A 336 -27.55 0.88 -26.47
C ASP A 336 -28.77 1.48 -27.18
N GLY A 337 -28.85 2.81 -27.14
CA GLY A 337 -30.05 3.55 -27.50
C GLY A 337 -31.24 3.10 -26.65
N ALA A 338 -32.32 2.67 -27.30
CA ALA A 338 -33.51 2.19 -26.60
C ALA A 338 -33.37 0.78 -25.99
N ASN A 339 -32.40 -0.02 -26.45
CA ASN A 339 -32.26 -1.40 -26.02
C ASN A 339 -31.59 -1.46 -24.64
N VAL A 340 -32.18 -2.22 -23.72
CA VAL A 340 -31.64 -2.44 -22.38
C VAL A 340 -31.26 -3.91 -22.24
N TYR A 341 -30.04 -4.16 -21.78
CA TYR A 341 -29.52 -5.50 -21.58
C TYR A 341 -29.15 -5.72 -20.11
N PHE A 342 -29.56 -6.87 -19.58
CA PHE A 342 -29.10 -7.34 -18.27
C PHE A 342 -28.09 -8.45 -18.47
N THR A 343 -26.87 -8.22 -17.97
CA THR A 343 -25.81 -9.23 -17.91
C THR A 343 -25.88 -9.91 -16.56
N ARG A 344 -26.01 -11.24 -16.52
CA ARG A 344 -25.90 -12.05 -15.31
C ARG A 344 -24.58 -12.80 -15.33
N ILE A 345 -23.84 -12.71 -14.24
CA ILE A 345 -22.58 -13.43 -14.04
C ILE A 345 -22.78 -14.37 -12.85
N THR A 346 -22.65 -15.67 -13.09
CA THR A 346 -22.68 -16.73 -12.07
C THR A 346 -21.31 -17.40 -11.99
N GLU A 347 -21.15 -18.37 -11.08
CA GLU A 347 -19.93 -19.17 -10.95
C GLU A 347 -19.63 -20.06 -12.17
N ASP A 348 -20.65 -20.36 -12.99
CA ASP A 348 -20.57 -21.29 -14.12
C ASP A 348 -20.79 -20.63 -15.50
N GLU A 349 -21.47 -19.48 -15.58
CA GLU A 349 -21.77 -18.85 -16.87
C GLU A 349 -21.91 -17.32 -16.82
N VAL A 350 -21.67 -16.69 -17.97
CA VAL A 350 -22.06 -15.31 -18.26
C VAL A 350 -23.21 -15.35 -19.25
N THR A 351 -24.34 -14.72 -18.93
CA THR A 351 -25.52 -14.66 -19.80
C THR A 351 -26.01 -13.24 -20.02
N ILE A 352 -26.58 -12.99 -21.20
CA ILE A 352 -27.21 -11.71 -21.54
C ILE A 352 -28.67 -11.95 -21.88
N VAL A 353 -29.55 -11.12 -21.32
CA VAL A 353 -30.97 -11.07 -21.66
C VAL A 353 -31.37 -9.64 -22.06
N SER A 354 -32.36 -9.52 -22.93
CA SER A 354 -32.99 -8.22 -23.27
C SER A 354 -34.03 -7.87 -22.22
N SER A 355 -34.22 -6.59 -21.91
CA SER A 355 -35.34 -6.13 -21.08
C SER A 355 -36.72 -6.53 -21.59
N ASP A 356 -36.85 -6.82 -22.89
CA ASP A 356 -38.13 -7.13 -23.53
C ASP A 356 -38.46 -8.64 -23.54
N SER A 357 -37.47 -9.50 -23.25
CA SER A 357 -37.64 -10.95 -23.36
C SER A 357 -36.73 -11.72 -22.42
N HIS A 358 -37.27 -12.79 -21.83
CA HIS A 358 -36.51 -13.78 -21.07
C HIS A 358 -35.57 -14.66 -21.93
N GLY A 359 -35.58 -14.50 -23.26
CA GLY A 359 -34.71 -15.24 -24.16
C GLY A 359 -33.24 -14.90 -23.95
N ILE A 360 -32.42 -15.93 -23.73
CA ILE A 360 -30.97 -15.77 -23.60
C ILE A 360 -30.41 -15.36 -24.96
N LEU A 361 -29.90 -14.13 -25.05
CA LEU A 361 -29.32 -13.58 -26.27
C LEU A 361 -27.93 -14.16 -26.55
N ALA A 362 -27.16 -14.39 -25.49
CA ALA A 362 -25.85 -15.03 -25.55
C ALA A 362 -25.52 -15.66 -24.19
N ARG A 363 -24.72 -16.73 -24.23
CA ARG A 363 -24.25 -17.49 -23.09
C ARG A 363 -22.81 -17.92 -23.34
N TRP A 364 -21.97 -17.78 -22.33
CA TRP A 364 -20.62 -18.30 -22.31
C TRP A 364 -20.36 -19.05 -21.01
N PRO A 365 -19.61 -20.17 -21.04
CA PRO A 365 -19.11 -20.77 -19.81
C PRO A 365 -18.18 -19.78 -19.11
N TYR A 366 -18.27 -19.72 -17.78
CA TYR A 366 -17.36 -18.95 -16.95
C TYR A 366 -16.37 -19.90 -16.30
N GLU A 367 -15.11 -19.82 -16.73
CA GLU A 367 -14.03 -20.59 -16.14
C GLU A 367 -13.52 -19.85 -14.91
N THR A 368 -13.96 -20.27 -13.74
CA THR A 368 -13.58 -19.66 -12.47
C THR A 368 -12.19 -20.14 -12.05
N PRO A 369 -11.17 -19.25 -11.92
CA PRO A 369 -9.90 -19.61 -11.30
C PRO A 369 -10.11 -19.96 -9.81
N GLN A 370 -9.43 -20.98 -9.27
CA GLN A 370 -9.54 -21.39 -7.86
C GLN A 370 -9.35 -20.19 -6.89
N GLY A 371 -10.31 -19.90 -6.00
CA GLY A 371 -10.20 -18.83 -4.97
C GLY A 371 -11.55 -18.25 -4.50
N ASP A 372 -11.51 -17.11 -3.77
CA ASP A 372 -12.69 -16.28 -3.38
C ASP A 372 -13.25 -15.54 -4.61
N SER A 373 -13.71 -16.30 -5.60
CA SER A 373 -14.10 -15.83 -6.93
C SER A 373 -15.56 -15.41 -7.06
N GLU A 374 -16.33 -15.53 -5.98
CA GLU A 374 -17.71 -15.04 -5.92
C GLU A 374 -17.76 -13.53 -6.19
N ILE A 375 -18.73 -13.10 -6.99
CA ILE A 375 -18.85 -11.72 -7.45
C ILE A 375 -19.84 -10.95 -6.58
N VAL A 376 -19.41 -9.80 -6.08
CA VAL A 376 -20.24 -8.90 -5.26
C VAL A 376 -21.15 -8.09 -6.16
N HIS A 377 -20.57 -7.37 -7.13
CA HIS A 377 -21.26 -6.51 -8.09
C HIS A 377 -20.46 -6.39 -9.40
N ALA A 378 -21.10 -5.93 -10.47
CA ALA A 378 -20.44 -5.74 -11.76
C ALA A 378 -21.02 -4.54 -12.54
N ALA A 379 -20.20 -3.98 -13.43
CA ALA A 379 -20.61 -3.07 -14.50
C ALA A 379 -20.35 -3.75 -15.84
N SER A 380 -21.22 -3.57 -16.84
CA SER A 380 -21.04 -4.22 -18.15
C SER A 380 -21.32 -3.29 -19.32
N GLU A 381 -20.74 -3.63 -20.47
CA GLU A 381 -21.07 -3.05 -21.77
C GLU A 381 -21.34 -4.19 -22.75
N VAL A 382 -22.56 -4.22 -23.28
CA VAL A 382 -22.99 -5.18 -24.29
C VAL A 382 -22.94 -4.53 -25.66
N VAL A 383 -22.31 -5.22 -26.62
CA VAL A 383 -22.18 -4.76 -27.99
C VAL A 383 -22.76 -5.81 -28.93
N LYS A 384 -23.61 -5.38 -29.86
CA LYS A 384 -24.10 -6.22 -30.95
C LYS A 384 -23.03 -6.34 -32.04
N LYS A 385 -22.71 -7.55 -32.48
CA LYS A 385 -21.65 -7.79 -33.48
C LYS A 385 -22.05 -7.24 -34.86
N ALA A 386 -21.05 -6.78 -35.62
CA ALA A 386 -21.24 -6.36 -37.01
C ALA A 386 -21.77 -7.53 -37.85
N GLY A 387 -22.85 -7.29 -38.61
CA GLY A 387 -23.55 -8.33 -39.38
C GLY A 387 -24.80 -8.90 -38.71
N GLY A 388 -25.08 -8.54 -37.45
CA GLY A 388 -26.33 -8.90 -36.76
C GLY A 388 -26.37 -10.28 -36.11
N GLU A 389 -25.35 -11.12 -36.33
CA GLU A 389 -25.23 -12.45 -35.75
C GLU A 389 -24.49 -12.42 -34.40
N GLY A 390 -25.24 -12.12 -33.34
CA GLY A 390 -24.81 -12.34 -31.95
C GLY A 390 -24.33 -11.11 -31.18
N PHE A 391 -24.07 -11.33 -29.90
CA PHE A 391 -23.67 -10.32 -28.92
C PHE A 391 -22.26 -10.59 -28.40
N ALA A 392 -21.64 -9.55 -27.85
CA ALA A 392 -20.43 -9.63 -27.05
C ALA A 392 -20.63 -8.80 -25.78
N VAL A 393 -20.01 -9.23 -24.68
CA VAL A 393 -20.03 -8.49 -23.42
C VAL A 393 -18.64 -8.39 -22.84
N ARG A 394 -18.35 -7.22 -22.29
CA ARG A 394 -17.30 -7.02 -21.30
C ARG A 394 -17.94 -6.62 -19.99
N ALA A 395 -17.52 -7.24 -18.90
CA ALA A 395 -18.01 -6.96 -17.57
C ALA A 395 -16.85 -6.77 -16.61
N ALA A 396 -16.83 -5.64 -15.93
CA ALA A 396 -15.93 -5.36 -14.84
C ALA A 396 -16.60 -5.82 -13.54
N ALA A 397 -16.08 -6.89 -12.94
CA ALA A 397 -16.67 -7.55 -11.77
C ALA A 397 -15.75 -7.42 -10.55
N THR A 398 -16.33 -7.04 -9.41
CA THR A 398 -15.63 -6.97 -8.12
C THR A 398 -15.94 -8.23 -7.32
N THR A 399 -14.92 -8.94 -6.84
CA THR A 399 -15.07 -10.19 -6.08
C THR A 399 -15.16 -9.95 -4.57
N PHE A 400 -15.62 -10.93 -3.80
CA PHE A 400 -15.47 -10.94 -2.33
C PHE A 400 -14.00 -11.04 -1.88
N GLY A 401 -13.13 -11.43 -2.81
CA GLY A 401 -11.68 -11.34 -2.75
C GLY A 401 -11.13 -9.91 -2.68
N ASP A 402 -11.97 -8.89 -2.89
CA ASP A 402 -11.56 -7.51 -3.15
C ASP A 402 -10.76 -7.35 -4.46
N ASP A 403 -10.84 -8.33 -5.37
CA ASP A 403 -10.21 -8.27 -6.70
C ASP A 403 -11.15 -7.63 -7.71
N TRP A 404 -10.58 -6.90 -8.66
CA TRP A 404 -11.30 -6.36 -9.80
C TRP A 404 -10.93 -7.12 -11.08
N LYS A 405 -11.93 -7.75 -11.70
CA LYS A 405 -11.74 -8.64 -12.86
C LYS A 405 -12.44 -8.08 -14.10
N MET A 406 -11.78 -8.14 -15.24
CA MET A 406 -12.44 -7.94 -16.53
C MET A 406 -12.80 -9.29 -17.13
N ILE A 407 -14.10 -9.50 -17.31
CA ILE A 407 -14.66 -10.72 -17.88
C ILE A 407 -15.18 -10.38 -19.28
N ARG A 408 -14.56 -10.97 -20.31
CA ARG A 408 -14.94 -10.80 -21.71
C ARG A 408 -15.50 -12.12 -22.23
N ASN A 409 -16.79 -12.13 -22.56
CA ASN A 409 -17.47 -13.33 -23.09
C ASN A 409 -17.20 -14.60 -22.25
N GLY A 410 -17.23 -14.51 -20.91
CA GLY A 410 -16.97 -15.63 -20.00
C GLY A 410 -15.50 -15.91 -19.68
N GLN A 411 -14.54 -15.26 -20.33
CA GLN A 411 -13.11 -15.41 -20.02
C GLN A 411 -12.60 -14.23 -19.20
N VAL A 412 -11.72 -14.50 -18.22
CA VAL A 412 -11.05 -13.45 -17.44
C VAL A 412 -9.87 -12.92 -18.25
N ASP A 413 -9.97 -11.68 -18.74
CA ASP A 413 -8.90 -11.02 -19.52
C ASP A 413 -7.76 -10.55 -18.58
N TRP A 414 -8.12 -9.95 -17.45
CA TRP A 414 -7.17 -9.51 -16.43
C TRP A 414 -7.81 -9.48 -15.03
N THR A 415 -6.96 -9.56 -14.00
CA THR A 415 -7.33 -9.43 -12.58
C THR A 415 -6.42 -8.40 -11.93
N ARG A 416 -7.01 -7.47 -11.18
CA ARG A 416 -6.31 -6.46 -10.39
C ARG A 416 -6.57 -6.70 -8.91
N PRO A 417 -5.53 -6.88 -8.08
CA PRO A 417 -5.67 -7.11 -6.64
C PRO A 417 -5.93 -5.79 -5.89
N GLU A 418 -7.05 -5.12 -6.19
CA GLU A 418 -7.40 -3.81 -5.62
C GLU A 418 -7.55 -3.84 -4.09
N GLY A 419 -7.81 -5.01 -3.51
CA GLY A 419 -7.85 -5.22 -2.08
C GLY A 419 -6.52 -5.03 -1.35
N LEU A 420 -5.39 -4.96 -2.07
CA LEU A 420 -4.08 -4.58 -1.52
C LEU A 420 -4.03 -3.12 -1.04
N THR A 421 -4.93 -2.27 -1.54
CA THR A 421 -5.04 -0.88 -1.06
C THR A 421 -5.35 -0.83 0.43
N GLY A 422 -4.88 0.21 1.12
CA GLY A 422 -5.08 0.32 2.57
C GLY A 422 -4.30 -0.77 3.32
N ALA A 423 -3.09 -1.07 2.85
CA ALA A 423 -2.11 -1.85 3.58
C ALA A 423 -1.71 -1.08 4.84
N VAL A 424 -1.90 -1.69 6.01
CA VAL A 424 -1.65 -1.05 7.32
C VAL A 424 -0.47 -1.66 8.08
N ALA A 425 -0.04 -2.87 7.70
CA ALA A 425 1.15 -3.51 8.23
C ALA A 425 1.75 -4.45 7.19
N ALA A 426 3.08 -4.54 7.19
CA ALA A 426 3.79 -5.51 6.37
C ALA A 426 5.02 -6.05 7.10
N ILE A 427 5.45 -7.25 6.73
CA ILE A 427 6.69 -7.85 7.19
C ILE A 427 7.30 -8.72 6.08
N TYR A 428 8.62 -8.81 6.07
CA TYR A 428 9.31 -9.79 5.24
C TYR A 428 9.45 -11.11 5.97
N ALA A 429 9.32 -12.20 5.23
CA ALA A 429 9.60 -13.55 5.68
C ALA A 429 10.48 -14.26 4.65
N ASP A 430 11.46 -15.01 5.13
CA ASP A 430 12.31 -15.83 4.28
C ASP A 430 11.55 -17.07 3.78
N ILE A 431 11.93 -17.55 2.59
CA ILE A 431 11.41 -18.80 2.05
C ILE A 431 12.14 -19.93 2.79
N PRO A 432 11.45 -20.79 3.57
CA PRO A 432 12.11 -21.81 4.35
C PRO A 432 12.86 -22.78 3.44
N VAL A 433 14.17 -22.91 3.65
CA VAL A 433 15.00 -23.90 2.97
C VAL A 433 14.60 -25.28 3.48
N ALA A 434 14.44 -26.26 2.59
CA ALA A 434 14.34 -27.65 3.01
C ALA A 434 15.57 -27.98 3.88
N GLU A 435 15.35 -28.11 5.20
CA GLU A 435 16.37 -28.13 6.26
C GLU A 435 17.36 -29.31 6.18
N ASN A 436 17.40 -30.05 5.07
CA ASN A 436 18.19 -31.26 4.91
C ASN A 436 19.67 -31.04 5.17
N LEU A 437 20.30 -29.94 4.72
CA LEU A 437 21.74 -29.76 4.93
C LEU A 437 22.06 -29.27 6.35
N ALA A 438 21.30 -28.32 6.88
CA ALA A 438 21.53 -27.77 8.22
C ALA A 438 21.28 -28.81 9.32
N LYS A 439 20.18 -29.58 9.23
CA LYS A 439 19.90 -30.68 10.16
C LYS A 439 20.91 -31.81 10.08
N VAL A 440 21.39 -32.11 8.87
CA VAL A 440 22.47 -33.09 8.67
C VAL A 440 23.78 -32.61 9.30
N LEU A 441 24.13 -31.34 9.14
CA LEU A 441 25.34 -30.76 9.75
C LEU A 441 25.23 -30.71 11.28
N GLU A 442 24.05 -30.41 11.81
CA GLU A 442 23.78 -30.44 13.25
C GLU A 442 23.86 -31.87 13.80
N GLN A 443 23.33 -32.86 13.07
CA GLN A 443 23.47 -34.27 13.39
C GLN A 443 24.95 -34.72 13.37
N GLU A 444 25.73 -34.28 12.37
CA GLU A 444 27.17 -34.53 12.31
C GLU A 444 27.92 -33.93 13.51
N ALA A 445 27.54 -32.72 13.94
CA ALA A 445 28.18 -32.01 15.06
C ALA A 445 27.92 -32.66 16.43
N HIS A 446 26.77 -33.33 16.61
CA HIS A 446 26.40 -34.02 17.84
C HIS A 446 26.77 -35.51 17.85
N SER A 447 27.28 -36.04 16.74
CA SER A 447 27.75 -37.42 16.61
C SER A 447 29.24 -37.57 16.93
N ASN A 448 29.70 -38.81 17.17
CA ASN A 448 31.13 -39.04 17.37
C ASN A 448 31.91 -38.77 16.05
N PRO A 449 33.20 -38.38 16.10
CA PRO A 449 33.95 -38.00 14.90
C PRO A 449 34.01 -39.06 13.79
N PHE A 450 33.94 -40.35 14.13
CA PHE A 450 33.97 -41.44 13.16
C PHE A 450 32.62 -41.59 12.45
N GLU A 451 31.54 -41.54 13.20
CA GLU A 451 30.17 -41.56 12.68
C GLU A 451 29.89 -40.35 11.78
N ALA A 452 30.29 -39.15 12.21
CA ALA A 452 30.25 -37.94 11.38
C ALA A 452 31.03 -38.11 10.07
N TYR A 453 32.22 -38.73 10.12
CA TYR A 453 33.03 -38.99 8.93
C TYR A 453 32.37 -39.99 7.96
N VAL A 454 31.84 -41.10 8.48
CA VAL A 454 31.13 -42.10 7.66
C VAL A 454 29.86 -41.49 7.05
N HIS A 455 29.12 -40.70 7.83
CA HIS A 455 27.95 -39.96 7.36
C HIS A 455 28.31 -39.00 6.22
N ARG A 456 29.36 -38.19 6.41
CA ARG A 456 29.87 -37.25 5.40
C ARG A 456 30.32 -37.96 4.13
N LEU A 457 31.06 -39.07 4.24
CA LEU A 457 31.50 -39.85 3.09
C LEU A 457 30.31 -40.40 2.30
N THR A 458 29.32 -40.96 3.01
CA THR A 458 28.10 -41.49 2.40
C THR A 458 27.32 -40.39 1.68
N ARG A 459 27.18 -39.21 2.29
CA ARG A 459 26.57 -38.03 1.65
C ARG A 459 27.32 -37.62 0.39
N HIS A 460 28.65 -37.49 0.44
CA HIS A 460 29.44 -37.11 -0.73
C HIS A 460 29.35 -38.15 -1.85
N VAL A 461 29.31 -39.45 -1.53
CA VAL A 461 29.08 -40.50 -2.53
C VAL A 461 27.69 -40.37 -3.15
N ASN A 462 26.66 -40.12 -2.35
CA ASN A 462 25.29 -39.90 -2.85
C ASN A 462 25.20 -38.63 -3.72
N GLU A 463 25.85 -37.54 -3.34
CA GLU A 463 25.97 -36.32 -4.15
C GLU A 463 26.72 -36.59 -5.47
N LEU A 464 27.77 -37.43 -5.43
CA LEU A 464 28.53 -37.82 -6.61
C LEU A 464 27.69 -38.61 -7.62
N MET A 465 26.63 -39.31 -7.18
CA MET A 465 25.71 -40.00 -8.10
C MET A 465 24.94 -39.01 -8.99
N GLY A 466 24.74 -37.77 -8.55
CA GLY A 466 24.13 -36.68 -9.34
C GLY A 466 25.12 -35.91 -10.24
N LEU A 467 26.41 -36.22 -10.16
CA LEU A 467 27.46 -35.57 -10.95
C LEU A 467 27.30 -35.74 -12.47
N PRO A 468 26.86 -36.89 -13.02
CA PRO A 468 26.60 -37.04 -14.45
C PRO A 468 25.55 -36.03 -14.96
N ASP A 469 24.44 -35.86 -14.23
CA ASP A 469 23.39 -34.90 -14.59
C ASP A 469 23.89 -33.46 -14.50
N TYR A 470 24.68 -33.16 -13.46
CA TYR A 470 25.33 -31.85 -13.32
C TYR A 470 26.26 -31.56 -14.51
N LEU A 471 27.14 -32.49 -14.88
CA LEU A 471 28.06 -32.34 -16.03
C LEU A 471 27.30 -32.20 -17.35
N ALA A 472 26.22 -32.96 -17.54
CA ALA A 472 25.35 -32.84 -18.72
C ALA A 472 24.66 -31.46 -18.80
N SER A 473 24.44 -30.79 -17.66
CA SER A 473 23.86 -29.44 -17.60
C SER A 473 24.86 -28.30 -17.84
N LEU A 474 26.18 -28.56 -17.78
CA LEU A 474 27.19 -27.50 -17.91
C LEU A 474 27.17 -26.78 -19.27
N PRO A 475 27.06 -27.45 -20.43
CA PRO A 475 27.04 -26.77 -21.72
C PRO A 475 25.84 -25.82 -21.85
N SER A 476 24.65 -26.22 -21.41
CA SER A 476 23.45 -25.38 -21.47
C SER A 476 23.53 -24.20 -20.51
N ARG A 477 24.04 -24.40 -19.29
CA ARG A 477 24.29 -23.32 -18.32
C ARG A 477 25.31 -22.32 -18.83
N PHE A 478 26.38 -22.79 -19.48
CA PHE A 478 27.41 -21.93 -20.04
C PHE A 478 26.87 -21.09 -21.21
N MET A 479 26.07 -21.70 -22.10
CA MET A 479 25.42 -20.98 -23.19
C MET A 479 24.42 -19.94 -22.70
N LYS A 480 23.56 -20.26 -21.72
CA LYS A 480 22.63 -19.30 -21.10
C LYS A 480 23.36 -18.14 -20.42
N GLY A 481 24.39 -18.45 -19.63
CA GLY A 481 25.19 -17.43 -18.92
C GLY A 481 26.03 -16.51 -19.83
N LEU A 482 26.25 -16.90 -21.09
CA LEU A 482 26.87 -16.10 -22.16
C LEU A 482 25.86 -15.24 -22.93
N ALA A 483 24.65 -15.77 -23.15
CA ALA A 483 23.58 -15.08 -23.87
C ALA A 483 22.85 -14.03 -23.01
N GLY A 484 22.94 -14.13 -21.68
CA GLY A 484 22.29 -13.19 -20.76
C GLY A 484 20.79 -13.47 -20.52
N ASP A 485 20.25 -14.54 -21.11
CA ASP A 485 18.88 -15.00 -20.88
C ASP A 485 18.78 -15.80 -19.57
N ASP A 486 18.69 -15.08 -18.45
CA ASP A 486 18.15 -15.62 -17.20
C ASP A 486 16.62 -15.37 -17.18
N GLU A 487 15.87 -16.04 -18.07
CA GLU A 487 14.40 -16.09 -17.93
C GLU A 487 14.03 -16.95 -16.71
N VAL A 488 13.33 -16.35 -15.75
CA VAL A 488 12.83 -17.01 -14.54
C VAL A 488 11.56 -17.79 -14.89
N THR A 489 11.64 -19.11 -14.90
CA THR A 489 10.48 -20.02 -15.07
C THR A 489 9.55 -19.99 -13.84
N GLN A 490 8.23 -20.11 -14.01
CA GLN A 490 7.23 -20.04 -12.92
C GLN A 490 7.48 -21.02 -11.74
N GLU A 491 8.08 -22.19 -11.98
CA GLU A 491 8.46 -23.13 -10.91
C GLU A 491 9.57 -22.60 -9.98
N GLN A 492 10.29 -21.55 -10.39
CA GLN A 492 11.33 -20.89 -9.59
C GLN A 492 10.78 -19.76 -8.69
N ALA A 493 9.50 -19.37 -8.83
CA ALA A 493 8.92 -18.23 -8.11
C ALA A 493 8.91 -18.41 -6.58
N LEU A 494 8.82 -19.65 -6.10
CA LEU A 494 8.86 -20.02 -4.68
C LEU A 494 10.14 -20.77 -4.29
N SER A 495 11.21 -20.62 -5.09
CA SER A 495 12.51 -21.19 -4.76
C SER A 495 13.39 -20.17 -4.06
N HIS A 496 14.11 -20.63 -3.03
CA HIS A 496 15.12 -19.86 -2.35
C HIS A 496 16.25 -19.51 -3.33
N ASP A 497 16.60 -18.22 -3.43
CA ASP A 497 17.69 -17.77 -4.27
C ASP A 497 19.01 -17.70 -3.47
N SER A 498 20.16 -17.87 -4.13
CA SER A 498 21.45 -17.89 -3.43
C SER A 498 21.85 -16.54 -2.82
N PHE A 499 21.23 -15.44 -3.27
CA PHE A 499 21.55 -14.08 -2.82
C PHE A 499 20.54 -13.50 -1.82
N GLY A 500 19.41 -14.18 -1.58
CA GLY A 500 18.38 -13.74 -0.63
C GLY A 500 17.53 -12.58 -1.15
N PHE A 501 17.38 -12.47 -2.47
CA PHE A 501 16.53 -11.49 -3.13
C PHE A 501 15.08 -11.91 -3.23
N ASN A 502 14.80 -13.22 -3.17
CA ASN A 502 13.44 -13.76 -3.20
C ASN A 502 12.96 -14.05 -1.78
N LYS A 503 12.16 -13.12 -1.25
CA LYS A 503 11.48 -13.21 0.04
C LYS A 503 9.98 -13.04 -0.17
N ILE A 504 9.22 -13.37 0.86
CA ILE A 504 7.78 -13.17 0.89
C ILE A 504 7.49 -11.91 1.70
N ALA A 505 6.93 -10.90 1.04
CA ALA A 505 6.35 -9.73 1.71
C ALA A 505 4.91 -10.07 2.09
N ILE A 506 4.66 -10.22 3.39
CA ILE A 506 3.33 -10.43 3.95
C ILE A 506 2.73 -9.07 4.24
N ILE A 507 1.55 -8.79 3.68
CA ILE A 507 0.87 -7.50 3.80
C ILE A 507 -0.52 -7.72 4.39
N ALA A 508 -0.84 -7.00 5.45
CA ALA A 508 -2.14 -6.98 6.08
C ALA A 508 -2.87 -5.67 5.79
N THR A 509 -4.13 -5.76 5.38
CA THR A 509 -4.92 -4.58 4.98
C THR A 509 -5.96 -4.23 6.03
N ARG A 510 -6.40 -2.96 6.02
CA ARG A 510 -7.49 -2.46 6.88
C ARG A 510 -8.80 -3.21 6.74
N ARG A 511 -8.98 -3.97 5.66
CA ARG A 511 -10.16 -4.83 5.43
C ARG A 511 -10.02 -6.19 6.12
N GLY A 512 -8.89 -6.50 6.76
CA GLY A 512 -8.62 -7.78 7.42
C GLY A 512 -8.20 -8.90 6.45
N ARG A 513 -7.85 -8.56 5.22
CA ARG A 513 -7.30 -9.50 4.23
C ARG A 513 -5.78 -9.41 4.23
N PHE A 514 -5.14 -10.56 4.09
CA PHE A 514 -3.69 -10.73 4.12
C PHE A 514 -3.24 -11.25 2.76
N TYR A 515 -2.10 -10.77 2.31
CA TYR A 515 -1.49 -11.11 1.03
C TYR A 515 -0.05 -11.54 1.23
N GLY A 516 0.39 -12.56 0.49
CA GLY A 516 1.80 -12.91 0.34
C GLY A 516 2.28 -12.52 -1.05
N LEU A 517 3.24 -11.58 -1.14
CA LEU A 517 3.88 -11.17 -2.39
C LEU A 517 5.30 -11.71 -2.48
N THR A 518 5.72 -12.18 -3.66
CA THR A 518 7.13 -12.58 -3.90
C THR A 518 7.94 -11.40 -4.41
N THR A 519 9.09 -11.12 -3.80
CA THR A 519 10.05 -10.11 -4.31
C THR A 519 10.92 -10.63 -5.45
N GLY A 520 10.94 -11.93 -5.70
CA GLY A 520 11.70 -12.56 -6.78
C GLY A 520 11.01 -12.46 -8.14
N ASN A 521 9.68 -12.42 -8.16
CA ASN A 521 8.88 -12.42 -9.38
C ASN A 521 7.98 -11.16 -9.49
N GLY A 522 8.61 -9.98 -9.47
CA GLY A 522 7.92 -8.71 -9.73
C GLY A 522 6.75 -8.40 -8.79
N GLY A 523 6.80 -8.84 -7.53
CA GLY A 523 5.75 -8.58 -6.55
C GLY A 523 4.46 -9.37 -6.77
N ALA A 524 4.48 -10.47 -7.54
CA ALA A 524 3.29 -11.27 -7.80
C ALA A 524 2.61 -11.76 -6.51
N VAL A 525 1.27 -11.73 -6.49
CA VAL A 525 0.46 -12.26 -5.39
C VAL A 525 0.51 -13.79 -5.43
N ILE A 526 1.10 -14.42 -4.42
CA ILE A 526 1.17 -15.88 -4.29
C ILE A 526 -0.12 -16.42 -3.68
N TRP A 527 -0.62 -15.72 -2.66
CA TRP A 527 -1.86 -16.05 -1.97
C TRP A 527 -2.53 -14.79 -1.40
N SER A 528 -3.85 -14.87 -1.25
CA SER A 528 -4.70 -13.86 -0.62
C SER A 528 -5.73 -14.56 0.25
N LYS A 529 -5.84 -14.17 1.52
CA LYS A 529 -6.73 -14.80 2.50
C LYS A 529 -7.36 -13.78 3.43
N LYS A 530 -8.67 -13.89 3.65
CA LYS A 530 -9.38 -13.11 4.67
C LYS A 530 -9.09 -13.73 6.04
N MET A 531 -8.28 -13.05 6.86
CA MET A 531 -7.92 -13.53 8.20
C MET A 531 -8.80 -12.92 9.28
N PHE A 532 -9.08 -11.62 9.15
CA PHE A 532 -9.91 -10.86 10.07
C PHE A 532 -11.16 -10.35 9.34
N SER A 533 -12.30 -10.38 10.03
CA SER A 533 -13.59 -9.98 9.49
C SER A 533 -14.15 -8.81 10.32
N PRO A 534 -13.77 -7.56 10.00
CA PRO A 534 -14.26 -6.41 10.75
C PRO A 534 -15.79 -6.27 10.58
N LYS A 535 -16.44 -5.70 11.60
CA LYS A 535 -17.85 -5.30 11.49
C LYS A 535 -18.00 -4.25 10.36
N PRO A 536 -19.13 -4.20 9.64
CA PRO A 536 -19.35 -3.21 8.58
C PRO A 536 -19.07 -1.78 9.06
N GLY A 537 -18.32 -1.01 8.27
CA GLY A 537 -17.93 0.37 8.59
C GLY A 537 -16.77 0.53 9.58
N LYS A 538 -16.17 -0.57 10.07
CA LYS A 538 -14.94 -0.53 10.88
C LYS A 538 -13.73 -1.02 10.10
N SER A 539 -12.59 -0.41 10.32
CA SER A 539 -11.29 -0.87 9.84
C SER A 539 -10.63 -1.79 10.86
N VAL A 540 -9.83 -2.73 10.35
CA VAL A 540 -8.88 -3.52 11.14
C VAL A 540 -7.63 -2.69 11.35
N GLU A 541 -7.22 -2.57 12.61
CA GLU A 541 -5.89 -2.07 12.96
C GLU A 541 -5.03 -3.25 13.41
N ILE A 542 -3.88 -3.44 12.75
CA ILE A 542 -2.91 -4.46 13.14
C ILE A 542 -2.02 -3.87 14.22
N LYS A 543 -2.01 -4.48 15.41
CA LYS A 543 -1.19 -4.03 16.56
C LYS A 543 0.12 -4.78 16.69
N GLY A 544 0.25 -5.94 16.04
CA GLY A 544 1.49 -6.71 15.98
C GLY A 544 1.48 -7.65 14.79
N LEU A 545 2.62 -7.74 14.11
CA LEU A 545 2.89 -8.67 13.01
C LEU A 545 4.33 -9.14 13.15
N LEU A 546 4.53 -10.45 13.24
CA LEU A 546 5.85 -11.06 13.45
C LEU A 546 6.01 -12.28 12.54
N ALA A 547 7.15 -12.32 11.85
CA ALA A 547 7.66 -13.46 11.10
C ALA A 547 9.12 -13.67 11.54
N GLU A 548 9.52 -14.92 11.67
CA GLU A 548 10.92 -15.29 11.97
C GLU A 548 11.51 -16.02 10.76
N ASP A 549 12.76 -15.70 10.43
CA ASP A 549 13.42 -16.19 9.20
C ASP A 549 13.56 -17.72 9.17
N ASP A 550 13.60 -18.36 10.34
CA ASP A 550 13.76 -19.81 10.53
C ASP A 550 12.43 -20.57 10.70
N LYS A 551 11.29 -19.86 10.77
CA LYS A 551 9.98 -20.46 10.99
C LYS A 551 9.10 -20.37 9.75
N PRO A 552 8.39 -21.46 9.39
CA PRO A 552 7.44 -21.43 8.27
C PRO A 552 6.13 -20.69 8.60
N THR A 553 6.04 -20.05 9.78
CA THR A 553 4.82 -19.44 10.31
C THR A 553 5.01 -17.98 10.68
N ALA A 554 3.94 -17.20 10.53
CA ALA A 554 3.85 -15.82 10.98
C ALA A 554 2.63 -15.64 11.90
N VAL A 555 2.69 -14.61 12.74
CA VAL A 555 1.65 -14.28 13.73
C VAL A 555 1.20 -12.84 13.54
N ALA A 556 -0.11 -12.62 13.56
CA ALA A 556 -0.70 -11.29 13.54
C ALA A 556 -1.73 -11.11 14.65
N ILE A 557 -1.76 -9.91 15.24
CA ILE A 557 -2.67 -9.51 16.31
C ILE A 557 -3.41 -8.24 15.91
N GLY A 558 -4.75 -8.30 15.93
CA GLY A 558 -5.65 -7.16 15.66
C GLY A 558 -6.03 -6.38 16.92
N SER A 559 -6.46 -5.14 16.74
CA SER A 559 -6.86 -4.24 17.83
C SER A 559 -8.06 -4.72 18.66
N GLN A 560 -8.89 -5.63 18.12
CA GLN A 560 -10.06 -6.16 18.81
C GLN A 560 -9.81 -7.52 19.49
N GLY A 561 -8.54 -7.86 19.76
CA GLY A 561 -8.17 -9.13 20.40
C GLY A 561 -8.02 -10.31 19.43
N GLU A 562 -8.22 -10.08 18.14
CA GLU A 562 -8.06 -11.07 17.06
C GLU A 562 -6.61 -11.54 17.02
N LEU A 563 -6.40 -12.85 16.85
CA LEU A 563 -5.07 -13.43 16.71
C LEU A 563 -5.11 -14.50 15.63
N VAL A 564 -4.16 -14.46 14.71
CA VAL A 564 -3.99 -15.50 13.69
C VAL A 564 -2.53 -15.93 13.62
N VAL A 565 -2.30 -17.25 13.60
CA VAL A 565 -1.04 -17.89 13.26
C VAL A 565 -1.24 -18.59 11.92
N PHE A 566 -0.41 -18.29 10.94
CA PHE A 566 -0.58 -18.79 9.57
C PHE A 566 0.76 -19.17 8.95
N GLU A 567 0.70 -20.05 7.96
CA GLU A 567 1.86 -20.46 7.17
C GLU A 567 2.26 -19.35 6.18
N VAL A 568 3.55 -19.03 6.12
CA VAL A 568 4.10 -17.94 5.29
C VAL A 568 3.91 -18.20 3.79
N LEU A 569 4.14 -19.44 3.35
CA LEU A 569 4.13 -19.80 1.93
C LEU A 569 2.72 -19.89 1.32
N THR A 570 1.75 -20.36 2.10
CA THR A 570 0.40 -20.67 1.60
C THR A 570 -0.67 -19.70 2.11
N GLY A 571 -0.37 -18.95 3.18
CA GLY A 571 -1.35 -18.18 3.92
C GLY A 571 -2.37 -19.05 4.66
N HIS A 572 -2.16 -20.36 4.79
CA HIS A 572 -3.10 -21.21 5.50
C HIS A 572 -3.10 -20.88 7.00
N ALA A 573 -4.25 -20.50 7.55
CA ALA A 573 -4.41 -20.23 8.97
C ALA A 573 -4.32 -21.54 9.77
N LEU A 574 -3.29 -21.66 10.60
CA LEU A 574 -3.05 -22.80 11.48
C LEU A 574 -3.81 -22.66 12.80
N HIS A 575 -3.85 -21.44 13.34
CA HIS A 575 -4.61 -21.09 14.52
C HIS A 575 -5.28 -19.74 14.30
N ASN A 576 -6.59 -19.67 14.58
CA ASN A 576 -7.34 -18.43 14.50
C ASN A 576 -8.18 -18.27 15.76
N ARG A 577 -7.95 -17.17 16.47
CA ARG A 577 -8.78 -16.71 17.57
C ARG A 577 -9.54 -15.47 17.11
N PRO A 578 -10.87 -15.54 16.96
CA PRO A 578 -11.68 -14.39 16.57
C PRO A 578 -11.64 -13.31 17.64
N SER A 579 -12.19 -12.13 17.33
CA SER A 579 -12.26 -11.00 18.27
C SER A 579 -12.84 -11.42 19.61
N THR A 580 -12.12 -11.10 20.68
CA THR A 580 -12.51 -11.37 22.07
C THR A 580 -13.23 -10.18 22.71
N GLU A 581 -13.54 -9.12 21.94
CA GLU A 581 -14.02 -7.79 22.39
C GLU A 581 -13.14 -7.09 23.44
N THR A 582 -12.05 -7.71 23.87
CA THR A 582 -11.01 -7.10 24.70
C THR A 582 -10.06 -6.30 23.80
N PRO A 583 -10.08 -4.96 23.84
CA PRO A 583 -9.24 -4.16 22.97
C PRO A 583 -7.76 -4.31 23.32
N ILE A 584 -6.94 -4.51 22.28
CA ILE A 584 -5.48 -4.51 22.36
C ILE A 584 -5.00 -3.12 21.95
N ALA A 585 -4.31 -2.43 22.85
CA ALA A 585 -3.77 -1.11 22.61
C ALA A 585 -2.40 -1.17 21.90
N SER A 586 -1.56 -2.12 22.27
CA SER A 586 -0.21 -2.30 21.72
C SER A 586 0.25 -3.74 21.84
N THR A 587 1.31 -4.09 21.11
CA THR A 587 2.04 -5.34 21.29
C THR A 587 3.52 -5.06 21.47
N ALA A 588 4.22 -5.95 22.18
CA ALA A 588 5.67 -5.95 22.25
C ALA A 588 6.22 -7.28 21.73
N VAL A 589 7.37 -7.23 21.07
CA VAL A 589 8.11 -8.44 20.71
C VAL A 589 8.90 -8.88 21.94
N ALA A 590 8.55 -10.04 22.49
CA ALA A 590 9.23 -10.65 23.63
C ALA A 590 10.11 -11.82 23.15
N GLN A 591 11.25 -12.02 23.81
CA GLN A 591 12.14 -13.15 23.53
C GLN A 591 11.88 -14.28 24.53
N GLY A 592 11.45 -15.42 24.03
CA GLY A 592 11.27 -16.66 24.79
C GLY A 592 12.39 -17.67 24.51
N LYS A 593 12.29 -18.86 25.13
CA LYS A 593 13.25 -19.96 24.89
C LYS A 593 13.19 -20.54 23.48
N GLU A 594 12.01 -20.53 22.86
CA GLU A 594 11.75 -21.11 21.53
C GLU A 594 11.75 -20.07 20.39
N GLY A 595 12.17 -18.83 20.66
CA GLY A 595 12.18 -17.72 19.69
C GLY A 595 11.42 -16.50 20.17
N ARG A 596 11.17 -15.55 19.26
CA ARG A 596 10.41 -14.33 19.56
C ARG A 596 8.91 -14.58 19.40
N TRP A 597 8.13 -13.82 20.14
CA TRP A 597 6.68 -13.88 20.10
C TRP A 597 6.07 -12.51 20.42
N LEU A 598 4.78 -12.34 20.10
CA LEU A 598 4.06 -11.09 20.34
C LEU A 598 3.29 -11.15 21.66
N LEU A 599 3.61 -10.21 22.55
CA LEU A 599 2.93 -10.01 23.83
C LEU A 599 1.91 -8.86 23.71
N PRO A 600 0.59 -9.15 23.77
CA PRO A 600 -0.44 -8.12 23.66
C PRO A 600 -0.73 -7.42 25.00
N PHE A 601 -0.92 -6.09 24.93
CA PHE A 601 -1.31 -5.25 26.06
C PHE A 601 -2.68 -4.62 25.82
N GLY A 602 -3.52 -4.63 26.87
CA GLY A 602 -4.82 -3.98 26.88
C GLY A 602 -4.70 -2.46 27.03
N VAL A 603 -5.83 -1.77 26.94
CA VAL A 603 -5.92 -0.31 27.14
C VAL A 603 -5.53 0.10 28.57
N ASP A 604 -5.69 -0.82 29.53
CA ASP A 604 -5.25 -0.65 30.91
C ASP A 604 -3.74 -0.88 31.11
N GLY A 605 -3.01 -1.23 30.06
CA GLY A 605 -1.58 -1.53 30.10
C GLY A 605 -1.25 -2.92 30.66
N LYS A 606 -2.26 -3.76 30.92
CA LYS A 606 -2.04 -5.12 31.40
C LYS A 606 -1.90 -6.09 30.24
N VAL A 607 -1.17 -7.18 30.49
CA VAL A 607 -1.07 -8.28 29.53
C VAL A 607 -2.44 -8.91 29.31
N VAL A 608 -2.79 -9.13 28.04
CA VAL A 608 -4.03 -9.79 27.64
C VAL A 608 -3.76 -11.28 27.38
N GLY A 609 -4.37 -12.15 28.18
CA GLY A 609 -4.23 -13.60 28.08
C GLY A 609 -3.38 -14.23 29.19
N ALA A 610 -3.44 -15.55 29.32
CA ALA A 610 -2.67 -16.29 30.31
C ALA A 610 -1.22 -16.48 29.82
N LEU A 611 -0.24 -16.09 30.64
CA LEU A 611 1.18 -16.32 30.38
C LEU A 611 1.69 -17.49 31.23
N PRO A 612 2.19 -18.57 30.61
CA PRO A 612 2.97 -19.58 31.32
C PRO A 612 4.25 -18.93 31.89
N VAL A 613 4.52 -19.16 33.18
CA VAL A 613 5.69 -18.60 33.90
C VAL A 613 7.01 -18.93 33.20
N GLU A 614 7.09 -20.05 32.49
CA GLU A 614 8.28 -20.53 31.78
C GLU A 614 8.69 -19.68 30.56
N ILE A 615 7.80 -18.80 30.08
CA ILE A 615 7.94 -17.97 28.86
C ILE A 615 8.06 -16.47 29.22
N ALA A 616 8.11 -16.12 30.52
CA ALA A 616 8.24 -14.72 30.93
C ALA A 616 9.54 -14.08 30.37
N PRO A 617 9.45 -12.94 29.66
CA PRO A 617 10.62 -12.30 29.08
C PRO A 617 11.55 -11.81 30.19
N LEU A 618 12.85 -12.02 29.98
CA LEU A 618 13.89 -11.59 30.91
C LEU A 618 14.17 -10.08 30.84
N SER A 619 13.78 -9.43 29.73
CA SER A 619 14.06 -8.04 29.40
C SER A 619 12.94 -7.07 29.82
N THR A 620 13.30 -5.80 30.02
CA THR A 620 12.33 -4.70 30.18
C THR A 620 11.59 -4.47 28.86
N ILE A 621 10.28 -4.31 28.94
CA ILE A 621 9.42 -4.00 27.80
C ILE A 621 8.93 -2.56 27.94
N VAL A 622 8.94 -1.79 26.86
CA VAL A 622 8.37 -0.43 26.85
C VAL A 622 6.98 -0.47 26.25
N VAL A 623 6.02 0.08 26.99
CA VAL A 623 4.62 0.20 26.58
C VAL A 623 4.22 1.67 26.56
N ARG A 624 3.52 2.09 25.51
CA ARG A 624 2.91 3.41 25.39
C ARG A 624 1.45 3.36 25.83
N GLN A 625 1.06 4.25 26.74
CA GLN A 625 -0.31 4.45 27.21
C GLN A 625 -0.66 5.94 27.09
N GLY A 626 -1.24 6.34 25.97
CA GLY A 626 -1.46 7.76 25.64
C GLY A 626 -0.11 8.49 25.48
N ASP A 627 0.10 9.56 26.25
CA ASP A 627 1.36 10.32 26.29
C ASP A 627 2.28 9.91 27.45
N ILE A 628 2.11 8.68 27.93
CA ILE A 628 2.96 8.07 28.96
C ILE A 628 3.68 6.87 28.33
N LEU A 629 4.98 6.80 28.52
CA LEU A 629 5.80 5.61 28.25
C LEU A 629 6.15 4.95 29.57
N LYS A 630 6.00 3.63 29.64
CA LYS A 630 6.32 2.83 30.83
C LYS A 630 7.28 1.72 30.46
N GLY A 631 8.35 1.58 31.23
CA GLY A 631 9.17 0.38 31.23
C GLY A 631 8.60 -0.61 32.23
N ILE A 632 8.18 -1.78 31.77
CA ILE A 632 7.60 -2.83 32.59
C ILE A 632 8.48 -4.08 32.56
N LYS A 633 8.49 -4.82 33.68
CA LYS A 633 9.05 -6.16 33.76
C LYS A 633 8.00 -7.13 34.23
N LEU A 634 7.96 -8.29 33.58
CA LEU A 634 7.05 -9.37 33.97
C LEU A 634 7.70 -10.17 35.10
N VAL A 635 7.06 -10.18 36.26
CA VAL A 635 7.54 -10.87 37.47
C VAL A 635 6.52 -11.94 37.87
N ASP A 636 7.00 -13.13 38.23
CA ASP A 636 6.16 -14.17 38.81
C ASP A 636 5.78 -13.81 40.25
N GLN A 637 4.47 -13.68 40.49
CA GLN A 637 3.89 -13.53 41.82
C GLN A 637 2.94 -14.71 42.07
N ALA A 638 3.40 -15.69 42.83
CA ALA A 638 2.62 -16.87 43.25
C ALA A 638 2.05 -17.74 42.10
N GLY A 639 2.82 -17.91 41.01
CA GLY A 639 2.43 -18.72 39.85
C GLY A 639 1.64 -17.95 38.80
N GLN A 640 1.49 -16.64 38.96
CA GLN A 640 0.88 -15.74 37.99
C GLN A 640 1.89 -14.66 37.57
N VAL A 641 2.08 -14.49 36.27
CA VAL A 641 2.96 -13.45 35.72
C VAL A 641 2.24 -12.10 35.77
N VAL A 642 2.79 -11.14 36.52
CA VAL A 642 2.23 -9.79 36.70
C VAL A 642 3.21 -8.74 36.16
N PRO A 643 2.76 -7.78 35.34
CA PRO A 643 3.59 -6.65 34.94
C PRO A 643 3.86 -5.73 36.14
N THR A 644 5.13 -5.44 36.36
CA THR A 644 5.63 -4.51 37.37
C THR A 644 6.29 -3.33 36.68
N ASP A 645 5.80 -2.11 36.94
CA ASP A 645 6.35 -0.87 36.41
C ASP A 645 7.74 -0.62 37.03
N ILE A 646 8.78 -0.46 36.19
CA ILE A 646 10.15 -0.13 36.60
C ILE A 646 10.37 1.38 36.54
N TRP A 647 9.96 2.01 35.44
CA TRP A 647 10.10 3.43 35.20
C TRP A 647 8.92 3.97 34.39
N GLN A 648 8.68 5.27 34.53
CA GLN A 648 7.64 5.97 33.77
C GLN A 648 8.20 7.30 33.24
N PHE A 649 7.98 7.55 31.96
CA PHE A 649 8.19 8.83 31.30
C PHE A 649 6.83 9.41 30.95
N GLN A 650 6.49 10.55 31.54
CA GLN A 650 5.23 11.25 31.31
C GLN A 650 5.53 12.66 30.80
N VAL A 651 4.90 13.03 29.69
CA VAL A 651 5.00 14.42 29.17
C VAL A 651 4.12 15.36 29.99
N LEU A 652 4.45 16.65 29.96
CA LEU A 652 3.72 17.67 30.70
C LEU A 652 2.34 17.94 30.06
N SER A 653 1.41 18.52 30.83
CA SER A 653 0.11 18.94 30.30
C SER A 653 0.28 19.95 29.16
N GLY A 654 -0.37 19.73 28.03
CA GLY A 654 -0.23 20.53 26.81
C GLY A 654 0.85 20.01 25.84
N GLN A 655 1.66 19.03 26.27
CA GLN A 655 2.57 18.30 25.40
C GLN A 655 1.95 16.97 24.94
N GLU A 656 2.32 16.52 23.74
CA GLU A 656 1.91 15.21 23.22
C GLU A 656 3.09 14.50 22.55
N ILE A 657 3.08 13.16 22.58
CA ILE A 657 4.08 12.36 21.86
C ILE A 657 3.62 12.20 20.42
N VAL A 658 4.32 12.83 19.48
CA VAL A 658 3.95 12.85 18.05
C VAL A 658 4.56 11.70 17.27
N ASP A 659 5.78 11.27 17.61
CA ASP A 659 6.45 10.16 16.94
C ASP A 659 7.46 9.44 17.86
N ILE A 660 7.71 8.16 17.59
CA ILE A 660 8.66 7.31 18.31
C ILE A 660 9.45 6.47 17.31
N ALA A 661 10.77 6.63 17.29
CA ALA A 661 11.66 5.79 16.49
C ALA A 661 12.40 4.77 17.34
N LEU A 662 12.39 3.52 16.87
CA LEU A 662 13.05 2.37 17.46
C LEU A 662 14.17 1.88 16.54
N PRO A 663 15.29 1.38 17.10
CA PRO A 663 16.29 0.66 16.32
C PRO A 663 15.65 -0.55 15.64
N ALA A 664 16.09 -0.85 14.41
CA ALA A 664 15.64 -2.03 13.71
C ALA A 664 16.01 -3.31 14.48
N ALA A 665 15.16 -4.35 14.40
CA ALA A 665 15.45 -5.64 15.01
C ALA A 665 16.74 -6.27 14.46
N HIS A 666 17.07 -6.00 13.20
CA HIS A 666 18.34 -6.35 12.57
C HIS A 666 19.16 -5.08 12.34
N ASP A 667 20.01 -4.74 13.32
CA ASP A 667 20.89 -3.57 13.27
C ASP A 667 22.34 -3.93 13.67
N PRO A 668 23.04 -4.78 12.89
CA PRO A 668 24.43 -5.12 13.17
C PRO A 668 25.36 -3.92 12.98
N VAL A 669 26.37 -3.82 13.85
CA VAL A 669 27.35 -2.73 13.84
C VAL A 669 28.71 -3.27 13.42
N ALA A 670 29.18 -2.88 12.24
CA ALA A 670 30.46 -3.35 11.69
C ALA A 670 31.70 -2.73 12.37
N SER A 671 31.59 -1.51 12.90
CA SER A 671 32.71 -0.81 13.54
C SER A 671 32.26 0.00 14.76
N ILE A 672 32.97 -0.20 15.88
CA ILE A 672 32.76 0.50 17.16
C ILE A 672 33.06 2.00 17.10
N GLY A 673 33.92 2.43 16.17
CA GLY A 673 34.37 3.81 16.05
C GLY A 673 34.45 4.27 14.60
N ARG A 674 34.55 5.58 14.42
CA ARG A 674 34.84 6.20 13.13
C ARG A 674 36.26 6.73 13.14
N VAL A 675 37.06 6.31 12.15
CA VAL A 675 38.44 6.80 11.98
C VAL A 675 38.38 8.18 11.32
N LEU A 676 39.02 9.17 11.95
CA LEU A 676 39.13 10.53 11.45
C LEU A 676 40.30 10.68 10.47
N GLY A 677 40.31 11.77 9.71
CA GLY A 677 41.39 12.05 8.75
C GLY A 677 42.81 12.11 9.34
N ASP A 678 42.94 12.35 10.64
CA ASP A 678 44.21 12.36 11.37
C ASP A 678 44.55 11.01 12.04
N ARG A 679 43.81 9.94 11.69
CA ARG A 679 43.94 8.57 12.23
C ARG A 679 43.55 8.42 13.70
N ARG A 680 42.95 9.42 14.33
CA ARG A 680 42.28 9.25 15.62
C ARG A 680 40.89 8.63 15.40
N VAL A 681 40.29 8.11 16.46
CA VAL A 681 39.02 7.38 16.41
C VAL A 681 38.00 8.08 17.29
N SER A 682 36.87 8.48 16.72
CA SER A 682 35.70 8.87 17.51
C SER A 682 34.86 7.62 17.79
N TYR A 683 34.79 7.19 19.04
CA TYR A 683 34.02 6.02 19.45
C TYR A 683 32.52 6.34 19.43
N LYS A 684 31.75 5.47 18.77
CA LYS A 684 30.31 5.63 18.62
C LYS A 684 29.62 5.25 19.92
N TYR A 685 28.61 6.02 20.31
CA TYR A 685 27.75 5.62 21.42
C TYR A 685 26.76 4.57 20.92
N LEU A 686 27.03 3.29 21.23
CA LEU A 686 26.24 2.16 20.77
C LEU A 686 25.37 1.62 21.90
N ASN A 687 24.08 1.90 21.83
CA ASN A 687 23.09 1.34 22.75
C ASN A 687 21.86 0.86 21.97
N ALA A 688 21.68 -0.46 21.92
CA ALA A 688 20.55 -1.11 21.26
C ALA A 688 19.19 -0.79 21.92
N ASN A 689 19.22 -0.23 23.14
CA ASN A 689 18.04 0.13 23.91
C ASN A 689 17.65 1.61 23.76
N ASN A 690 18.28 2.34 22.83
CA ASN A 690 17.93 3.73 22.59
C ASN A 690 16.53 3.88 21.97
N LEU A 691 15.76 4.84 22.48
CA LEU A 691 14.45 5.23 22.00
C LEU A 691 14.48 6.73 21.65
N VAL A 692 14.11 7.09 20.43
CA VAL A 692 13.96 8.51 20.06
C VAL A 692 12.48 8.87 20.16
N VAL A 693 12.17 9.86 21.00
CA VAL A 693 10.79 10.31 21.26
C VAL A 693 10.66 11.77 20.87
N ALA A 694 9.76 12.05 19.93
CA ALA A 694 9.40 13.40 19.53
C ALA A 694 8.19 13.88 20.35
N VAL A 695 8.37 14.97 21.10
CA VAL A 695 7.34 15.55 21.98
C VAL A 695 7.03 16.97 21.53
N TYR A 696 5.79 17.24 21.14
CA TYR A 696 5.35 18.57 20.70
C TYR A 696 4.60 19.28 21.81
N ASP A 697 4.91 20.57 22.03
CA ASP A 697 4.19 21.45 22.94
C ASP A 697 3.27 22.40 22.17
N LYS A 698 1.96 22.21 22.30
CA LYS A 698 0.94 23.02 21.59
C LYS A 698 0.93 24.48 22.01
N GLY A 699 1.29 24.78 23.27
CA GLY A 699 1.22 26.14 23.80
C GLY A 699 2.38 27.02 23.32
N SER A 700 3.57 26.41 23.14
CA SER A 700 4.78 27.11 22.74
C SER A 700 5.22 26.85 21.29
N SER A 701 4.55 25.93 20.58
CA SER A 701 4.94 25.45 19.25
C SER A 701 6.39 24.96 19.20
N VAL A 702 6.82 24.25 20.25
CA VAL A 702 8.18 23.71 20.38
C VAL A 702 8.14 22.19 20.24
N LEU A 703 8.94 21.65 19.31
CA LEU A 703 9.21 20.23 19.21
C LEU A 703 10.46 19.88 20.01
N SER A 704 10.37 18.94 20.94
CA SER A 704 11.50 18.40 21.69
C SER A 704 11.79 16.97 21.25
N ILE A 705 12.98 16.72 20.71
CA ILE A 705 13.48 15.39 20.39
C ILE A 705 14.28 14.88 21.59
N ARG A 706 13.81 13.79 22.19
CA ARG A 706 14.35 13.21 23.43
C ARG A 706 14.87 11.81 23.17
N LEU A 707 16.15 11.57 23.47
CA LEU A 707 16.76 10.25 23.45
C LEU A 707 16.62 9.62 24.84
N ILE A 708 15.93 8.50 24.93
CA ILE A 708 15.61 7.80 26.18
C ILE A 708 16.18 6.39 26.12
N ASP A 709 16.76 5.91 27.22
CA ASP A 709 17.13 4.50 27.35
C ASP A 709 15.91 3.66 27.75
N SER A 710 15.57 2.64 26.94
CA SER A 710 14.36 1.83 27.11
C SER A 710 14.42 0.87 28.31
N VAL A 711 15.60 0.61 28.86
CA VAL A 711 15.78 -0.30 30.00
C VAL A 711 15.65 0.45 31.33
N SER A 712 16.35 1.57 31.46
CA SER A 712 16.43 2.40 32.68
C SER A 712 15.41 3.54 32.73
N GLY A 713 14.91 4.00 31.58
CA GLY A 713 14.06 5.18 31.46
C GLY A 713 14.83 6.50 31.53
N GLN A 714 16.17 6.46 31.54
CA GLN A 714 17.01 7.65 31.64
C GLN A 714 16.91 8.50 30.36
N LEU A 715 16.72 9.82 30.53
CA LEU A 715 16.87 10.78 29.45
C LEU A 715 18.36 10.99 29.15
N LEU A 716 18.82 10.50 28.00
CA LEU A 716 20.21 10.55 27.57
C LEU A 716 20.57 11.88 26.91
N ALA A 717 19.68 12.41 26.07
CA ALA A 717 19.84 13.69 25.41
C ALA A 717 18.49 14.32 25.08
N SER A 718 18.44 15.65 25.00
CA SER A 718 17.23 16.38 24.60
C SER A 718 17.61 17.60 23.76
N GLN A 719 16.90 17.79 22.65
CA GLN A 719 17.05 18.93 21.74
C GLN A 719 15.68 19.56 21.51
N SER A 720 15.62 20.89 21.41
CA SER A 720 14.35 21.62 21.26
C SER A 720 14.38 22.54 20.04
N TYR A 721 13.31 22.49 19.25
CA TYR A 721 13.13 23.20 17.99
C TYR A 721 11.87 24.08 18.09
N PRO A 722 12.00 25.41 18.20
CA PRO A 722 10.86 26.31 18.28
C PRO A 722 10.21 26.56 16.91
N GLY A 723 8.94 26.97 16.91
CA GLY A 723 8.22 27.37 15.70
C GLY A 723 7.87 26.21 14.77
N VAL A 724 7.72 24.99 15.30
CA VAL A 724 7.31 23.80 14.54
C VAL A 724 5.80 23.82 14.33
N ASP A 725 5.37 23.45 13.13
CA ASP A 725 3.97 23.30 12.75
C ASP A 725 3.55 21.83 12.90
N SER A 726 2.67 21.56 13.87
CA SER A 726 2.15 20.21 14.13
C SER A 726 1.12 19.73 13.12
N ASP A 727 0.56 20.63 12.30
CA ASP A 727 -0.38 20.25 11.24
C ASP A 727 0.35 19.61 10.05
N LYS A 728 1.69 19.66 10.05
CA LYS A 728 2.55 19.00 9.07
C LYS A 728 3.16 17.72 9.67
N PRO A 729 3.43 16.70 8.83
CA PRO A 729 3.99 15.44 9.31
C PRO A 729 5.32 15.62 10.04
N ILE A 730 5.46 14.90 11.15
CA ILE A 730 6.71 14.74 11.90
C ILE A 730 7.08 13.26 11.82
N SER A 731 8.29 12.96 11.39
CA SER A 731 8.78 11.58 11.27
C SER A 731 10.24 11.49 11.67
N CYS A 732 10.56 10.50 12.48
CA CYS A 732 11.87 10.20 13.02
C CYS A 732 12.29 8.77 12.67
N THR A 733 13.59 8.55 12.54
CA THR A 733 14.19 7.22 12.43
C THR A 733 15.52 7.19 13.16
N THR A 734 15.97 6.01 13.55
CA THR A 734 17.23 5.80 14.27
C THR A 734 17.92 4.55 13.73
N ALA A 735 19.24 4.59 13.65
CA ALA A 735 20.03 3.49 13.16
C ALA A 735 21.45 3.58 13.73
N GLU A 736 22.02 2.45 14.16
CA GLU A 736 23.37 2.39 14.69
C GLU A 736 23.61 3.38 15.84
N ASN A 737 24.28 4.51 15.57
CA ASN A 737 24.65 5.55 16.53
C ASN A 737 24.07 6.92 16.17
N TRP A 738 23.11 6.99 15.25
CA TRP A 738 22.54 8.25 14.80
C TRP A 738 21.04 8.18 14.67
N TYR A 739 20.40 9.34 14.73
CA TYR A 739 18.99 9.50 14.43
C TYR A 739 18.76 10.70 13.53
N ALA A 740 17.66 10.66 12.78
CA ALA A 740 17.19 11.77 11.99
C ALA A 740 15.71 11.99 12.21
N CYS A 741 15.30 13.26 12.25
CA CYS A 741 13.90 13.65 12.35
C CYS A 741 13.59 14.75 11.35
N THR A 742 12.37 14.73 10.85
CA THR A 742 11.85 15.67 9.86
C THR A 742 10.60 16.34 10.36
N PHE A 743 10.46 17.63 10.08
CA PHE A 743 9.32 18.44 10.48
C PHE A 743 9.28 19.74 9.67
N PHE A 744 8.12 20.40 9.62
CA PHE A 744 8.00 21.75 9.09
C PHE A 744 8.14 22.76 10.23
N GLY A 745 8.99 23.77 10.07
CA GLY A 745 9.15 24.75 11.13
C GLY A 745 9.81 26.04 10.68
N GLN A 746 9.71 27.04 11.55
CA GLN A 746 10.39 28.31 11.43
C GLN A 746 11.75 28.25 12.13
N TYR A 747 12.82 28.62 11.44
CA TYR A 747 14.13 28.76 12.04
C TYR A 747 14.71 30.15 11.81
N THR A 748 15.50 30.63 12.76
CA THR A 748 16.22 31.91 12.67
C THR A 748 17.62 31.66 12.12
N LEU A 749 18.02 32.42 11.10
CA LEU A 749 19.34 32.33 10.50
C LEU A 749 20.43 32.82 11.46
N ASP A 750 21.49 32.05 11.60
CA ASP A 750 22.70 32.40 12.37
C ASP A 750 23.72 33.16 11.50
N ASP A 751 23.22 34.14 10.73
CA ASP A 751 24.02 35.01 9.85
C ASP A 751 24.09 36.45 10.39
N GLY A 752 23.64 36.67 11.62
CA GLY A 752 23.54 37.98 12.26
C GLY A 752 22.40 38.87 11.75
N THR A 753 21.55 38.39 10.83
CA THR A 753 20.43 39.18 10.27
C THR A 753 19.13 39.05 11.06
N ASN A 754 19.03 38.11 12.02
CA ASN A 754 17.82 37.76 12.77
C ASN A 754 16.60 37.47 11.87
N ARG A 755 16.83 37.07 10.62
CA ARG A 755 15.77 36.66 9.71
C ARG A 755 15.30 35.26 10.07
N SER A 756 13.99 35.08 10.11
CA SER A 756 13.41 33.75 10.20
C SER A 756 12.91 33.29 8.84
N ILE A 757 13.15 32.02 8.52
CA ILE A 757 12.57 31.39 7.34
C ILE A 757 11.79 30.14 7.75
N LYS A 758 10.81 29.78 6.94
CA LYS A 758 9.97 28.59 7.13
C LYS A 758 10.34 27.57 6.06
N GLY A 759 10.33 26.30 6.43
CA GLY A 759 10.57 25.22 5.49
C GLY A 759 10.55 23.87 6.18
N TYR A 760 10.61 22.82 5.36
CA TYR A 760 10.84 21.47 5.84
C TYR A 760 12.30 21.33 6.25
N GLN A 761 12.51 20.74 7.42
CA GLN A 761 13.83 20.55 8.01
C GLN A 761 14.10 19.06 8.18
N VAL A 762 15.33 18.66 7.91
CA VAL A 762 15.90 17.36 8.29
C VAL A 762 16.96 17.66 9.33
N VAL A 763 16.76 17.18 10.55
CA VAL A 763 17.76 17.23 11.61
C VAL A 763 18.42 15.87 11.68
N SER A 764 19.75 15.82 11.60
CA SER A 764 20.53 14.60 11.83
C SER A 764 21.44 14.78 13.04
N SER A 765 21.48 13.76 13.90
CA SER A 765 22.26 13.76 15.14
C SER A 765 23.07 12.48 15.27
N ASP A 766 24.38 12.62 15.47
CA ASP A 766 25.30 11.54 15.77
C ASP A 766 25.59 11.46 17.27
N LEU A 767 25.72 10.24 17.77
CA LEU A 767 26.02 9.93 19.15
C LEU A 767 27.42 9.34 19.28
N TYR A 768 28.28 9.98 20.08
CA TYR A 768 29.65 9.56 20.38
C TYR A 768 29.84 9.34 21.89
N GLU A 769 30.77 8.46 22.28
CA GLU A 769 31.07 8.20 23.69
C GLU A 769 31.74 9.40 24.40
N SER A 770 32.51 10.21 23.65
CA SER A 770 33.22 11.39 24.14
C SER A 770 33.26 12.49 23.07
N PRO A 771 33.33 13.78 23.47
CA PRO A 771 33.66 14.87 22.54
C PRO A 771 35.08 14.76 21.95
N GLU A 772 36.01 14.10 22.65
CA GLU A 772 37.42 14.02 22.24
C GLU A 772 37.72 12.73 21.46
N PRO A 773 38.49 12.79 20.36
CA PRO A 773 38.94 11.59 19.65
C PRO A 773 39.92 10.75 20.49
N ASN A 774 39.91 9.43 20.27
CA ASN A 774 40.64 8.40 21.03
C ASN A 774 40.25 8.31 22.52
N ASP A 775 39.10 8.86 22.89
CA ASP A 775 38.58 8.80 24.25
C ASP A 775 37.23 8.07 24.26
N ARG A 776 37.08 7.10 25.17
CA ARG A 776 35.85 6.33 25.41
C ARG A 776 35.02 6.90 26.57
N GLY A 777 35.42 8.06 27.07
CA GLY A 777 34.75 8.73 28.17
C GLY A 777 34.68 7.84 29.41
N PRO A 778 33.54 7.82 30.15
CA PRO A 778 33.40 7.02 31.35
C PRO A 778 33.43 5.50 31.14
N LEU A 779 33.32 5.01 29.90
CA LEU A 779 33.36 3.57 29.61
C LEU A 779 34.79 3.01 29.63
N GLY A 780 35.81 3.82 29.37
CA GLY A 780 37.21 3.39 29.34
C GLY A 780 37.43 2.13 28.49
N ASP A 781 38.17 1.17 29.04
CA ASP A 781 38.48 -0.10 28.38
C ASP A 781 37.40 -1.19 28.57
N ALA A 782 36.19 -0.82 29.01
CA ALA A 782 35.13 -1.80 29.26
C ALA A 782 34.73 -2.54 27.98
N GLU A 783 34.68 -3.88 28.08
CA GLU A 783 34.25 -4.78 27.00
C GLU A 783 32.72 -4.83 26.86
N THR A 784 31.99 -4.57 27.95
CA THR A 784 30.51 -4.63 27.97
C THR A 784 29.91 -3.35 28.53
N PHE A 785 28.72 -3.02 28.06
CA PHE A 785 27.91 -1.90 28.53
C PHE A 785 26.57 -2.41 29.06
N SER A 786 26.17 -1.94 30.24
CA SER A 786 24.84 -2.18 30.80
C SER A 786 24.26 -0.88 31.33
N PRO A 787 23.06 -0.47 30.88
CA PRO A 787 22.37 0.70 31.43
C PRO A 787 22.05 0.60 32.94
N LEU A 788 21.97 -0.62 33.48
CA LEU A 788 21.59 -0.88 34.89
C LEU A 788 22.79 -1.09 35.82
N ASN A 789 23.94 -1.46 35.27
CA ASN A 789 25.18 -1.67 36.03
C ASN A 789 26.26 -0.75 35.47
N PRO A 790 26.51 0.42 36.07
CA PRO A 790 27.62 1.27 35.68
C PRO A 790 28.96 0.55 35.92
N VAL A 791 29.96 0.84 35.08
CA VAL A 791 31.31 0.26 35.13
C VAL A 791 31.90 0.40 36.54
N ASP A 792 32.65 -0.61 37.02
CA ASP A 792 33.20 -0.72 38.39
C ASP A 792 34.08 0.46 38.85
N THR A 793 34.51 1.33 37.93
CA THR A 793 35.26 2.57 38.21
C THR A 793 34.63 3.78 37.48
N PRO A 794 33.44 4.23 37.86
CA PRO A 794 32.74 5.27 37.10
C PRO A 794 33.34 6.64 37.41
N THR A 795 33.97 7.26 36.42
CA THR A 795 34.34 8.69 36.45
C THR A 795 33.13 9.61 36.22
N GLY A 796 31.98 9.04 35.85
CA GLY A 796 30.68 9.69 35.65
C GLY A 796 29.67 8.75 34.95
N PRO A 797 28.40 9.16 34.75
CA PRO A 797 27.46 8.41 33.92
C PRO A 797 27.88 8.48 32.44
N PRO A 798 27.87 7.36 31.69
CA PRO A 798 28.23 7.33 30.27
C PRO A 798 27.09 7.92 29.41
N LEU A 799 27.01 9.25 29.36
CA LEU A 799 26.07 9.98 28.51
C LEU A 799 26.67 10.22 27.11
N PRO A 800 25.86 10.17 26.04
CA PRO A 800 26.35 10.42 24.70
C PRO A 800 26.72 11.90 24.49
N TRP A 801 27.82 12.13 23.81
CA TRP A 801 28.10 13.41 23.15
C TRP A 801 27.32 13.48 21.83
N VAL A 802 26.41 14.45 21.73
CA VAL A 802 25.52 14.59 20.57
C VAL A 802 26.04 15.68 19.64
N VAL A 803 26.37 15.30 18.40
CA VAL A 803 26.72 16.24 17.33
C VAL A 803 25.53 16.32 16.38
N SER A 804 24.97 17.50 16.20
CA SER A 804 23.71 17.67 15.46
C SER A 804 23.78 18.81 14.47
N GLN A 805 23.09 18.63 13.35
CA GLN A 805 22.96 19.65 12.32
C GLN A 805 21.62 19.55 11.62
N SER A 806 21.07 20.71 11.24
CA SER A 806 19.84 20.82 10.47
C SER A 806 20.11 21.15 9.00
N PHE A 807 19.23 20.66 8.14
CA PHE A 807 19.19 20.90 6.70
C PHE A 807 17.77 21.30 6.31
N VAL A 808 17.63 22.16 5.31
CA VAL A 808 16.36 22.59 4.74
C VAL A 808 16.13 21.84 3.44
N VAL A 809 14.94 21.25 3.29
CA VAL A 809 14.51 20.53 2.08
C VAL A 809 13.30 21.21 1.45
N SER A 810 13.12 21.06 0.15
CA SER A 810 12.10 21.78 -0.62
C SER A 810 10.68 21.22 -0.46
N GLN A 811 10.54 20.01 0.05
CA GLN A 811 9.26 19.28 0.15
C GLN A 811 9.27 18.36 1.39
N PRO A 812 8.10 17.92 1.89
CA PRO A 812 8.01 17.02 3.04
C PRO A 812 8.72 15.68 2.79
N LEU A 813 9.36 15.16 3.85
CA LEU A 813 9.88 13.80 3.92
C LEU A 813 9.07 13.06 4.99
N THR A 814 8.40 11.98 4.63
CA THR A 814 7.57 11.19 5.55
C THR A 814 7.98 9.72 5.53
N ALA A 815 7.45 8.92 6.45
CA ALA A 815 7.72 7.48 6.55
C ALA A 815 9.23 7.16 6.57
N LEU A 816 10.00 7.86 7.41
CA LEU A 816 11.45 7.69 7.46
C LEU A 816 11.84 6.26 7.84
N SER A 817 12.80 5.72 7.10
CA SER A 817 13.37 4.39 7.35
C SER A 817 14.84 4.38 6.96
N VAL A 818 15.55 3.28 7.24
CA VAL A 818 16.98 3.17 6.95
C VAL A 818 17.26 1.83 6.30
N THR A 819 18.09 1.82 5.25
CA THR A 819 18.51 0.58 4.60
C THR A 819 19.24 -0.35 5.57
N GLN A 820 18.89 -1.64 5.54
CA GLN A 820 19.48 -2.68 6.38
C GLN A 820 20.27 -3.68 5.53
N THR A 821 21.50 -3.99 5.97
CA THR A 821 22.37 -4.99 5.33
C THR A 821 22.84 -5.99 6.38
N ARG A 822 23.26 -7.17 5.92
CA ARG A 822 23.45 -8.36 6.76
C ARG A 822 24.44 -8.19 7.92
N GLN A 823 25.45 -7.34 7.75
CA GLN A 823 26.53 -7.10 8.70
C GLN A 823 26.73 -5.60 9.00
N GLY A 824 25.96 -4.72 8.37
CA GLY A 824 26.05 -3.27 8.56
C GLY A 824 27.38 -2.67 8.09
N ILE A 825 28.03 -3.28 7.09
CA ILE A 825 29.30 -2.84 6.50
C ILE A 825 29.04 -1.81 5.39
N ALA A 826 28.04 -2.07 4.55
CA ALA A 826 27.65 -1.12 3.52
C ALA A 826 27.12 0.19 4.15
N ASN A 827 27.21 1.29 3.39
CA ASN A 827 26.69 2.57 3.84
C ASN A 827 25.18 2.46 4.09
N ARG A 828 24.67 3.28 5.01
CA ARG A 828 23.24 3.37 5.27
C ARG A 828 22.66 4.55 4.52
N ASN A 829 21.53 4.37 3.85
CA ASN A 829 20.77 5.48 3.27
C ASN A 829 19.55 5.76 4.15
N LEU A 830 19.24 7.04 4.35
CA LEU A 830 17.97 7.49 4.89
C LEU A 830 16.93 7.39 3.78
N LEU A 831 15.93 6.53 3.97
CA LEU A 831 14.80 6.37 3.08
C LEU A 831 13.66 7.29 3.53
N ALA A 832 12.97 7.90 2.58
CA ALA A 832 11.79 8.72 2.84
C ALA A 832 10.80 8.66 1.68
N TYR A 833 9.54 8.89 2.00
CA TYR A 833 8.48 9.16 1.03
C TYR A 833 8.31 10.67 0.83
N LEU A 834 8.09 11.07 -0.42
CA LEU A 834 7.87 12.45 -0.86
C LEU A 834 6.41 12.58 -1.29
N PRO A 835 5.48 12.98 -0.40
CA PRO A 835 4.05 12.96 -0.71
C PRO A 835 3.63 13.96 -1.78
N GLU A 836 4.38 15.05 -1.99
CA GLU A 836 4.07 16.03 -3.06
C GLU A 836 4.52 15.56 -4.45
N SER A 837 5.57 14.75 -4.52
CA SER A 837 6.12 14.23 -5.78
C SER A 837 5.82 12.75 -6.03
N HIS A 838 5.07 12.10 -5.13
CA HIS A 838 4.74 10.67 -5.14
C HIS A 838 5.97 9.76 -5.36
N GLY A 839 7.08 10.12 -4.72
CA GLY A 839 8.38 9.49 -4.95
C GLY A 839 8.98 8.90 -3.68
N ILE A 840 9.79 7.85 -3.83
CA ILE A 840 10.58 7.29 -2.71
C ILE A 840 12.04 7.66 -2.94
N VAL A 841 12.66 8.31 -1.97
CA VAL A 841 14.03 8.81 -2.06
C VAL A 841 14.97 8.08 -1.10
N GLY A 842 16.18 7.79 -1.57
CA GLY A 842 17.28 7.30 -0.74
C GLY A 842 18.37 8.36 -0.60
N ILE A 843 18.42 9.03 0.55
CA ILE A 843 19.42 10.06 0.86
C ILE A 843 20.65 9.39 1.48
N ALA A 844 21.81 9.52 0.81
CA ALA A 844 23.07 8.98 1.32
C ALA A 844 23.44 9.61 2.67
N ARG A 845 23.92 8.79 3.61
CA ARG A 845 24.27 9.27 4.97
C ARG A 845 25.31 10.38 4.98
N GLN A 846 26.23 10.44 4.03
CA GLN A 846 27.22 11.52 3.89
C GLN A 846 26.57 12.89 3.58
N ALA A 847 25.42 12.89 2.89
CA ALA A 847 24.71 14.13 2.56
C ALA A 847 24.08 14.78 3.79
N ILE A 848 23.73 14.00 4.81
CA ILE A 848 23.13 14.48 6.06
C ILE A 848 24.06 14.36 7.25
N ASP A 849 25.38 14.22 7.03
CA ASP A 849 26.34 14.12 8.13
C ASP A 849 26.45 15.43 8.91
N PRO A 850 26.24 15.42 10.24
CA PRO A 850 26.27 16.66 11.03
C PRO A 850 27.70 17.22 11.18
N ARG A 851 28.74 16.45 10.85
CA ARG A 851 30.15 16.89 10.95
C ARG A 851 30.64 17.59 9.67
N ARG A 852 29.78 17.82 8.68
CA ARG A 852 30.12 18.56 7.46
C ARG A 852 30.68 19.95 7.82
N PRO A 853 31.84 20.37 7.28
CA PRO A 853 32.45 21.64 7.65
C PRO A 853 31.56 22.87 7.36
N VAL A 854 31.29 23.67 8.39
CA VAL A 854 30.49 24.90 8.30
C VAL A 854 31.39 26.10 8.00
N GLY A 855 31.01 26.93 7.03
CA GLY A 855 31.69 28.20 6.74
C GLY A 855 33.08 28.08 6.09
N ARG A 856 33.57 26.87 5.82
CA ARG A 856 34.86 26.60 5.15
C ARG A 856 34.77 25.43 4.19
N ASP A 857 35.75 25.32 3.31
CA ASP A 857 35.91 24.13 2.47
C ASP A 857 36.51 22.97 3.27
N PRO A 858 36.18 21.71 2.90
CA PRO A 858 36.73 20.54 3.55
C PRO A 858 38.23 20.42 3.30
N THR A 859 38.96 19.96 4.32
CA THR A 859 40.36 19.59 4.17
C THR A 859 40.50 18.31 3.33
N ALA A 860 41.67 18.08 2.74
CA ALA A 860 41.93 16.85 1.99
C ALA A 860 41.70 15.59 2.84
N ALA A 861 42.06 15.63 4.13
CA ALA A 861 41.85 14.52 5.04
C ALA A 861 40.35 14.26 5.30
N GLU A 862 39.53 15.31 5.50
CA GLU A 862 38.08 15.18 5.68
C GLU A 862 37.38 14.64 4.42
N MET A 863 37.85 15.04 3.24
CA MET A 863 37.28 14.58 1.96
C MET A 863 37.71 13.15 1.63
N GLU A 864 39.01 12.85 1.69
CA GLU A 864 39.56 11.55 1.24
C GLU A 864 39.33 10.43 2.27
N ALA A 865 39.45 10.71 3.57
CA ALA A 865 39.34 9.69 4.61
C ALA A 865 37.91 9.52 5.14
N GLU A 866 37.14 10.62 5.22
CA GLU A 866 35.81 10.60 5.84
C GLU A 866 34.66 10.89 4.86
N GLY A 867 34.96 11.34 3.63
CA GLY A 867 33.94 11.66 2.64
C GLY A 867 33.02 12.82 3.04
N LEU A 868 33.53 13.80 3.79
CA LEU A 868 32.74 14.92 4.32
C LEU A 868 32.73 16.12 3.34
N PRO A 869 31.63 16.39 2.63
CA PRO A 869 31.51 17.60 1.83
C PRO A 869 31.26 18.83 2.71
N LYS A 870 31.56 20.02 2.16
CA LYS A 870 31.19 21.31 2.77
C LYS A 870 29.72 21.32 3.15
N TYR A 871 29.38 21.85 4.32
CA TYR A 871 27.99 22.03 4.73
C TYR A 871 27.27 23.01 3.82
N SER A 872 26.09 22.61 3.35
CA SER A 872 25.11 23.46 2.69
C SER A 872 23.81 23.33 3.47
N PRO A 873 23.21 24.44 3.94
CA PRO A 873 21.96 24.38 4.67
C PRO A 873 20.80 23.93 3.78
N ALA A 874 20.81 24.28 2.50
CA ALA A 874 19.85 23.74 1.53
C ALA A 874 20.31 22.35 1.07
N LEU A 875 19.45 21.35 1.28
CA LEU A 875 19.59 19.99 0.78
C LEU A 875 18.66 19.82 -0.43
N GLU A 876 19.25 19.85 -1.62
CA GLU A 876 18.53 19.56 -2.87
C GLU A 876 18.38 18.05 -3.03
N ILE A 877 17.17 17.60 -3.39
CA ILE A 877 16.91 16.20 -3.70
C ILE A 877 17.35 15.94 -5.14
N ASP A 878 18.41 15.16 -5.31
CA ASP A 878 18.87 14.73 -6.63
C ASP A 878 17.84 13.74 -7.22
N PRO A 879 17.28 13.98 -8.42
CA PRO A 879 16.35 13.04 -9.05
C PRO A 879 16.91 11.62 -9.21
N ARG A 880 18.23 11.45 -9.29
CA ARG A 880 18.88 10.12 -9.34
C ARG A 880 18.79 9.34 -8.03
N SER A 881 18.51 10.02 -6.93
CA SER A 881 18.28 9.40 -5.62
C SER A 881 16.83 8.95 -5.41
N ILE A 882 15.93 9.26 -6.35
CA ILE A 882 14.54 8.80 -6.33
C ILE A 882 14.51 7.35 -6.84
N LEU A 883 14.31 6.43 -5.91
CA LEU A 883 14.29 4.99 -6.13
C LEU A 883 13.09 4.56 -6.99
N SER A 884 11.96 5.25 -6.85
CA SER A 884 10.75 4.98 -7.64
C SER A 884 10.82 5.55 -9.06
N HIS A 885 11.86 6.31 -9.42
CA HIS A 885 12.09 6.86 -10.77
C HIS A 885 10.82 7.42 -11.45
N GLU A 886 10.23 6.72 -12.44
CA GLU A 886 9.02 7.16 -13.16
C GLU A 886 7.72 6.67 -12.52
N PHE A 887 7.79 5.76 -11.55
CA PHE A 887 6.63 5.28 -10.82
C PHE A 887 6.11 6.35 -9.87
N ASP A 888 4.88 6.75 -10.16
CA ASP A 888 4.04 7.63 -9.37
C ASP A 888 3.40 6.83 -8.23
N VAL A 889 4.10 6.71 -7.09
CA VAL A 889 3.70 5.90 -5.93
C VAL A 889 2.89 6.75 -4.96
N ILE A 890 1.59 6.51 -4.89
CA ILE A 890 0.67 7.37 -4.13
C ILE A 890 0.40 6.79 -2.74
N GLY A 891 0.30 7.66 -1.73
CA GLY A 891 -0.27 7.35 -0.42
C GLY A 891 0.53 6.33 0.39
N VAL A 892 1.86 6.41 0.37
CA VAL A 892 2.73 5.57 1.21
C VAL A 892 2.64 6.05 2.67
N GLU A 893 2.32 5.12 3.58
CA GLU A 893 2.28 5.38 5.02
C GLU A 893 3.53 4.85 5.74
N HIS A 894 4.11 3.74 5.23
CA HIS A 894 5.22 3.07 5.86
C HIS A 894 6.24 2.54 4.83
N VAL A 895 7.52 2.54 5.22
CA VAL A 895 8.63 1.96 4.46
C VAL A 895 9.39 0.99 5.35
N ILE A 896 9.42 -0.29 4.97
CA ILE A 896 10.19 -1.33 5.67
C ILE A 896 11.34 -1.82 4.80
N THR A 897 12.37 -2.32 5.46
CA THR A 897 13.58 -2.83 4.82
C THR A 897 13.97 -4.17 5.42
N THR A 898 14.59 -5.02 4.62
CA THR A 898 15.22 -6.27 5.09
C THR A 898 16.55 -6.49 4.37
N PRO A 899 17.57 -7.06 5.03
CA PRO A 899 18.82 -7.41 4.37
C PRO A 899 18.63 -8.56 3.37
N ALA A 900 19.39 -8.51 2.28
CA ALA A 900 19.65 -9.70 1.46
C ALA A 900 20.75 -10.58 2.12
N PHE A 901 21.04 -11.76 1.57
CA PHE A 901 22.17 -12.56 2.06
C PHE A 901 23.53 -12.00 1.64
N VAL A 902 23.55 -11.23 0.56
CA VAL A 902 24.67 -10.39 0.13
C VAL A 902 24.69 -9.09 0.93
N GLU A 903 25.88 -8.65 1.31
CA GLU A 903 26.06 -7.46 2.16
C GLU A 903 25.79 -6.16 1.42
N SER A 904 26.00 -6.13 0.10
CA SER A 904 25.82 -4.91 -0.69
C SER A 904 24.36 -4.46 -0.85
N THR A 905 23.39 -5.34 -0.61
CA THR A 905 22.00 -5.15 -1.06
C THR A 905 20.98 -5.16 0.09
N SER A 906 20.05 -4.21 0.04
CA SER A 906 18.89 -4.11 0.92
C SER A 906 17.60 -4.18 0.09
N LEU A 907 16.60 -4.90 0.57
CA LEU A 907 15.26 -4.93 -0.04
C LEU A 907 14.38 -3.90 0.66
N ILE A 908 13.61 -3.14 -0.14
CA ILE A 908 12.73 -2.08 0.33
C ILE A 908 11.29 -2.42 -0.07
N LEU A 909 10.35 -2.24 0.85
CA LEU A 909 8.92 -2.25 0.57
C LEU A 909 8.28 -0.98 1.15
N ALA A 910 7.72 -0.16 0.27
CA ALA A 910 6.86 0.96 0.63
C ALA A 910 5.41 0.56 0.43
N PHE A 911 4.55 0.82 1.42
CA PHE A 911 3.15 0.41 1.38
C PHE A 911 2.22 1.45 2.03
N GLY A 912 0.97 1.42 1.59
CA GLY A 912 -0.14 2.24 2.07
C GLY A 912 -1.32 2.09 1.11
N LEU A 913 -1.55 3.12 0.28
CA LEU A 913 -2.47 3.03 -0.85
C LEU A 913 -1.88 2.19 -1.98
N ASP A 914 -0.69 2.54 -2.44
CA ASP A 914 0.10 1.71 -3.36
C ASP A 914 1.08 0.80 -2.62
N ILE A 915 1.59 -0.20 -3.36
CA ILE A 915 2.70 -1.02 -2.90
C ILE A 915 3.82 -0.92 -3.93
N PHE A 916 5.00 -0.52 -3.47
CA PHE A 916 6.22 -0.47 -4.27
C PHE A 916 7.31 -1.25 -3.57
N GLY A 917 7.99 -2.12 -4.31
CA GLY A 917 9.16 -2.85 -3.83
C GLY A 917 10.35 -2.66 -4.75
N THR A 918 11.55 -2.59 -4.19
CA THR A 918 12.79 -2.49 -4.96
C THR A 918 14.00 -3.02 -4.17
N ARG A 919 15.15 -3.09 -4.83
CA ARG A 919 16.44 -3.45 -4.25
C ARG A 919 17.37 -2.26 -4.35
N VAL A 920 18.06 -1.93 -3.27
CA VAL A 920 19.01 -0.81 -3.23
C VAL A 920 20.38 -1.31 -2.80
N THR A 921 21.41 -0.74 -3.41
CA THR A 921 22.81 -1.02 -3.10
C THR A 921 23.50 0.27 -2.66
N PRO A 922 23.44 0.63 -1.36
CA PRO A 922 23.89 1.94 -0.88
C PRO A 922 25.36 2.27 -1.19
N SER A 923 26.22 1.25 -1.24
CA SER A 923 27.65 1.36 -1.59
C SER A 923 27.97 0.78 -2.97
N GLY A 924 26.96 0.53 -3.81
CA GLY A 924 27.09 -0.24 -5.03
C GLY A 924 27.32 -1.74 -4.78
N THR A 925 27.31 -2.54 -5.85
CA THR A 925 27.49 -3.99 -5.79
C THR A 925 28.97 -4.36 -5.71
N PHE A 926 29.48 -4.64 -4.51
CA PHE A 926 30.89 -5.04 -4.31
C PHE A 926 31.10 -6.55 -4.09
N ASP A 927 30.04 -7.30 -3.81
CA ASP A 927 30.04 -8.75 -3.57
C ASP A 927 29.36 -9.56 -4.69
N ILE A 928 28.85 -8.88 -5.72
CA ILE A 928 28.25 -9.47 -6.92
C ILE A 928 28.95 -8.93 -8.16
N LEU A 929 29.20 -9.81 -9.13
CA LEU A 929 29.70 -9.43 -10.44
C LEU A 929 28.58 -8.73 -11.24
N GLY A 930 28.76 -7.45 -11.56
CA GLY A 930 27.75 -6.68 -12.30
C GLY A 930 27.44 -7.25 -13.70
N LYS A 931 26.23 -6.99 -14.20
CA LYS A 931 25.78 -7.41 -15.55
C LYS A 931 26.70 -6.91 -16.67
N GLY A 932 27.33 -5.74 -16.48
CA GLY A 932 28.29 -5.17 -17.43
C GLY A 932 29.63 -5.91 -17.54
N PHE A 933 29.87 -6.97 -16.76
CA PHE A 933 31.11 -7.73 -16.84
C PHE A 933 31.21 -8.49 -18.17
N ASN A 934 32.24 -8.18 -18.97
CA ASN A 934 32.41 -8.74 -20.29
C ASN A 934 32.98 -10.18 -20.26
N LYS A 935 32.09 -11.14 -19.97
CA LYS A 935 32.42 -12.58 -19.93
C LYS A 935 33.02 -13.07 -21.25
N THR A 936 32.53 -12.56 -22.38
CA THR A 936 33.01 -12.98 -23.72
C THR A 936 34.48 -12.64 -23.93
N THR A 937 34.91 -11.43 -23.54
CA THR A 937 36.30 -10.99 -23.66
C THR A 937 37.21 -11.80 -22.76
N LEU A 938 36.77 -12.10 -21.52
CA LEU A 938 37.51 -12.96 -20.61
C LEU A 938 37.74 -14.34 -21.24
N ILE A 939 36.68 -14.98 -21.74
CA ILE A 939 36.75 -16.32 -22.35
C ILE A 939 37.65 -16.31 -23.60
N LEU A 940 37.50 -15.34 -24.50
CA LEU A 940 38.33 -15.21 -25.70
C LEU A 940 39.81 -15.02 -25.35
N THR A 941 40.11 -14.26 -24.30
CA THR A 941 41.48 -14.05 -23.83
C THR A 941 42.07 -15.34 -23.28
N VAL A 942 41.31 -16.09 -22.47
CA VAL A 942 41.75 -17.39 -21.93
C VAL A 942 42.01 -18.39 -23.06
N VAL A 943 41.11 -18.49 -24.04
CA VAL A 943 41.29 -19.37 -25.21
C VAL A 943 42.49 -18.94 -26.04
N GLY A 944 42.66 -17.64 -26.29
CA GLY A 944 43.80 -17.09 -27.03
C GLY A 944 45.13 -17.41 -26.35
N LEU A 945 45.22 -17.23 -25.03
CA LEU A 945 46.39 -17.60 -24.24
C LEU A 945 46.64 -19.11 -24.27
N PHE A 946 45.60 -19.93 -24.14
CA PHE A 946 45.70 -21.39 -24.19
C PHE A 946 46.24 -21.88 -25.53
N VAL A 947 45.68 -21.40 -26.64
CA VAL A 947 46.17 -21.69 -28.00
C VAL A 947 47.62 -21.20 -28.16
N GLY A 948 47.93 -20.00 -27.67
CA GLY A 948 49.30 -19.47 -27.66
C GLY A 948 50.29 -20.40 -26.94
N VAL A 949 49.92 -20.92 -25.77
CA VAL A 949 50.73 -21.88 -25.00
C VAL A 949 50.88 -23.21 -25.74
N LEU A 950 49.81 -23.73 -26.37
CA LEU A 950 49.87 -24.95 -27.17
C LEU A 950 50.84 -24.84 -28.36
N PHE A 951 50.95 -23.66 -28.97
CA PHE A 951 51.92 -23.42 -30.05
C PHE A 951 53.33 -23.15 -29.52
N LEU A 952 53.47 -22.31 -28.49
CA LEU A 952 54.77 -21.89 -27.97
C LEU A 952 55.48 -23.01 -27.20
N GLY A 953 54.75 -23.84 -26.45
CA GLY A 953 55.31 -24.92 -25.62
C GLY A 953 56.18 -25.90 -26.41
N PRO A 954 55.67 -26.55 -27.46
CA PRO A 954 56.45 -27.43 -28.33
C PRO A 954 57.60 -26.70 -29.01
N THR A 955 57.37 -25.47 -29.49
CA THR A 955 58.38 -24.66 -30.20
C THR A 955 59.56 -24.32 -29.29
N VAL A 956 59.30 -23.91 -28.06
CA VAL A 956 60.33 -23.62 -27.05
C VAL A 956 61.03 -24.92 -26.64
N ARG A 957 60.31 -26.02 -26.44
CA ARG A 957 60.89 -27.32 -26.09
C ARG A 957 61.83 -27.81 -27.20
N GLN A 958 61.43 -27.72 -28.46
CA GLN A 958 62.28 -28.05 -29.61
C GLN A 958 63.53 -27.16 -29.66
N LYS A 959 63.37 -25.84 -29.48
CA LYS A 959 64.50 -24.90 -29.45
C LYS A 959 65.47 -25.17 -28.30
N GLN A 960 64.98 -25.54 -27.13
CA GLN A 960 65.80 -25.91 -25.97
C GLN A 960 66.53 -27.24 -26.18
N ILE A 961 65.86 -28.25 -26.77
CA ILE A 961 66.50 -29.53 -27.11
C ILE A 961 67.63 -29.29 -28.11
N ASN A 962 67.38 -28.57 -29.21
CA ASN A 962 68.40 -28.28 -30.22
C ASN A 962 69.62 -27.55 -29.62
N LYS A 963 69.39 -26.53 -28.78
CA LYS A 963 70.48 -25.84 -28.07
C LYS A 963 71.31 -26.75 -27.16
N ARG A 964 70.68 -27.74 -26.51
CA ARG A 964 71.39 -28.72 -25.67
C ARG A 964 72.19 -29.70 -26.52
N TRP A 965 71.75 -30.01 -27.73
CA TRP A 965 72.46 -30.89 -28.66
C TRP A 965 73.62 -30.18 -29.38
N GLU A 966 73.59 -28.84 -29.48
CA GLU A 966 74.69 -28.00 -29.98
C GLU A 966 75.75 -27.67 -28.91
N ALA A 967 75.54 -28.07 -27.65
CA ALA A 967 76.54 -27.89 -26.60
C ALA A 967 77.71 -28.86 -26.83
N PRO A 968 78.97 -28.37 -26.95
CA PRO A 968 80.12 -29.25 -27.10
C PRO A 968 80.27 -30.13 -25.85
N LEU A 969 80.46 -31.43 -26.06
CA LEU A 969 80.74 -32.43 -25.02
C LEU A 969 81.98 -32.08 -24.19
#